data_AF-A0A848YHL3-F1
#
_entry.id   AF-A0A848YHL3-F1
#
_cell.length_a   1.000
_cell.length_b   1.000
_cell.length_c   1.000
_cell.angle_alpha   90.00
_cell.angle_beta   90.00
_cell.angle_gamma   90.00
#
_symmetry.space_group_name_H-M   'P 1'
#
loop_
_entity.id
_entity.type
_entity.pdbx_description
1 polymer ?
#
loop_
_entity_poly.entity_id
_entity_poly.type
_entity_poly.pdbx_seq_one_letter_code
_entity_poly.pdbx_strand_id
1 'polypeptide(L)'
;MTKLAKTLLTTMLTCAAFGAQVHITNATNTNSTITTAQNSEAAAETEPAANEPAATESEATEPAATEAEATQPAAAEAETTEAAEAEKIEPPKDPVAKAAFDVLDKHCARCHQAGQLDKREKVASNFGNVLKLHELATDSRFVLPGNPDASELIKRTADPVRADMPYDVRNAELTGEDSGFPSPTSDEIAALRDWVTSLGQQVAASCKSDDFMNDEQIVQAIANDLNSLQDHRVKGTRYITLTNLTNTCTPEKNMKVYRQAVVKLLNSLSQNSDVVKLETIDPARSIIRFHLSDLKWTEADWTTILAAYPYGIKPDTQMFSFLQTATNTKLPYVRGDWFSFAASRPALYHTLLKLPDTFQGLQKQLGLDVEANIKNFLAHRAGFQKSGVSQNNRLIERHTISNGVFWTSYDFAGNRKKQSLFEFPMGPTGEQGFDHDGGESIFSLPNGFHAYYLNTADGKRIDKGPTEIVRDVSRKDFAVTNGISCLGCHDQGIRKAKDDVRDHVVATRSFPKATRDAVKALYPDAETMKRMLDEDQGTWAAAMKRAGLDPRLKLNGVEMVNALSDLYERQDLTMRTAAAEFGQLEGEFKDALGAAGGEAFALKRRLEQGLVPRDHFEAIFATLIPQVTEAEVLTVAAAAATTEEATKPIEGVAKPDAKDRLSSGSFHLALFSDKSSYKVKEHAVFTVKTEQDCFLTLINVDAKDKATVIFPNKFQQKNFLKANKEFQFPGKNAKFKFQLQDPGKETVVALCRKTKAASKGIKHNFSKNAFTSIGEYKKFATRAIKVVPTVEVKDEKTGKKIKKQEAAGRTAIKFLVN
;
A
#
# COMPACT_ATOMS: atom_id res chain seq x y z
N MET A 1 -66.10 13.38 9.31
CA MET A 1 -67.00 14.52 9.62
C MET A 1 -66.34 15.81 9.10
N THR A 2 -67.05 16.95 9.18
CA THR A 2 -66.64 18.35 8.90
C THR A 2 -65.18 18.74 9.22
N LYS A 3 -64.54 19.80 8.71
CA LYS A 3 -64.65 20.80 7.61
C LYS A 3 -64.03 22.15 8.11
N LEU A 4 -63.12 22.75 7.34
CA LEU A 4 -62.82 24.20 7.17
C LEU A 4 -62.66 25.19 8.38
N ALA A 5 -61.42 25.69 8.58
CA ALA A 5 -60.88 27.04 8.23
C ALA A 5 -61.44 28.39 8.81
N LYS A 6 -60.56 29.44 8.74
CA LYS A 6 -60.79 30.93 8.80
C LYS A 6 -60.96 31.60 10.20
N THR A 7 -60.67 32.90 10.49
CA THR A 7 -59.99 34.05 9.80
C THR A 7 -59.78 35.33 10.70
N LEU A 8 -58.72 36.13 10.45
CA LEU A 8 -58.38 37.57 10.74
C LEU A 8 -58.89 38.40 11.97
N LEU A 9 -58.00 39.26 12.50
CA LEU A 9 -58.16 40.75 12.65
C LEU A 9 -56.79 41.43 12.95
N THR A 10 -56.18 42.27 12.07
CA THR A 10 -56.22 43.78 11.96
C THR A 10 -55.48 44.51 13.11
N THR A 11 -54.51 45.45 12.92
CA THR A 11 -54.65 46.81 12.32
C THR A 11 -53.30 47.54 12.04
N MET A 12 -53.14 48.17 10.85
CA MET A 12 -52.38 49.39 10.38
C MET A 12 -51.02 49.86 11.03
N LEU A 13 -50.15 50.73 10.45
CA LEU A 13 -50.23 51.73 9.34
C LEU A 13 -48.83 52.10 8.75
N THR A 14 -48.68 52.25 7.41
CA THR A 14 -47.73 53.14 6.61
C THR A 14 -46.19 53.21 6.89
N CYS A 15 -45.28 53.57 5.96
CA CYS A 15 -45.33 53.89 4.51
C CYS A 15 -43.96 53.72 3.79
N ALA A 16 -44.01 53.50 2.46
CA ALA A 16 -43.04 53.84 1.38
C ALA A 16 -41.52 53.50 1.48
N ALA A 17 -40.74 53.23 0.40
CA ALA A 17 -40.88 52.58 -0.93
C ALA A 17 -39.84 53.17 -1.93
N PHE A 18 -39.56 52.44 -3.04
CA PHE A 18 -38.58 52.72 -4.12
C PHE A 18 -37.09 52.60 -3.69
N GLY A 19 -36.16 52.00 -4.45
CA GLY A 19 -36.19 51.36 -5.78
C GLY A 19 -35.71 52.29 -6.91
N ALA A 20 -35.06 51.85 -7.99
CA ALA A 20 -34.44 50.57 -8.38
C ALA A 20 -33.58 50.82 -9.66
N GLN A 21 -32.79 49.82 -10.13
CA GLN A 21 -32.22 49.75 -11.52
C GLN A 21 -31.15 50.82 -11.92
N VAL A 22 -30.34 50.67 -12.98
CA VAL A 22 -29.55 49.53 -13.52
C VAL A 22 -28.49 50.04 -14.55
N HIS A 23 -27.57 49.19 -15.03
CA HIS A 23 -26.55 49.40 -16.09
C HIS A 23 -25.27 50.21 -15.71
N ILE A 24 -24.06 49.63 -15.82
CA ILE A 24 -23.19 49.36 -17.01
C ILE A 24 -22.55 50.62 -17.61
N THR A 25 -21.23 50.83 -17.40
CA THR A 25 -20.23 50.96 -18.50
C THR A 25 -18.77 50.91 -18.02
N ASN A 26 -17.89 50.60 -18.98
CA ASN A 26 -16.46 50.26 -18.91
C ASN A 26 -15.47 51.34 -18.41
N ALA A 27 -14.31 50.85 -17.92
CA ALA A 27 -12.93 51.37 -18.13
C ALA A 27 -12.57 52.76 -17.56
N THR A 28 -11.29 53.11 -17.28
CA THR A 28 -10.00 52.75 -17.91
C THR A 28 -8.81 52.65 -16.94
N ASN A 29 -7.65 52.19 -17.47
CA ASN A 29 -6.31 52.27 -16.89
C ASN A 29 -5.92 53.67 -16.38
N THR A 30 -5.01 53.74 -15.38
CA THR A 30 -3.66 54.33 -15.60
C THR A 30 -2.65 53.95 -14.52
N ASN A 31 -1.37 53.90 -14.89
CA ASN A 31 -0.21 53.77 -13.98
C ASN A 31 0.02 55.06 -13.17
N SER A 32 0.67 54.96 -12.00
CA SER A 32 1.98 55.61 -11.79
C SER A 32 2.76 55.07 -10.59
N THR A 33 3.89 54.47 -10.97
CA THR A 33 5.16 54.13 -10.29
C THR A 33 5.84 55.26 -9.47
N ILE A 34 6.97 54.90 -8.81
CA ILE A 34 8.16 55.73 -8.45
C ILE A 34 8.04 56.59 -7.15
N THR A 35 9.00 56.70 -6.21
CA THR A 35 10.23 55.92 -5.79
C THR A 35 10.75 56.43 -4.42
N THR A 36 11.63 55.66 -3.73
CA THR A 36 12.75 56.13 -2.83
C THR A 36 12.42 56.91 -1.53
N ALA A 37 13.28 57.03 -0.50
CA ALA A 37 14.59 56.41 -0.18
C ALA A 37 14.86 56.34 1.36
N GLN A 38 15.52 55.26 1.77
CA GLN A 38 16.74 55.10 2.61
C GLN A 38 17.11 56.02 3.81
N ASN A 39 17.44 55.32 4.91
CA ASN A 39 18.60 55.45 5.83
C ASN A 39 18.85 56.70 6.72
N SER A 40 19.05 56.44 8.03
CA SER A 40 20.27 56.82 8.82
C SER A 40 20.28 56.08 10.18
N GLU A 41 21.39 56.16 10.94
CA GLU A 41 21.73 55.26 12.08
C GLU A 41 22.11 56.01 13.39
N ALA A 42 22.18 55.25 14.51
CA ALA A 42 22.91 55.54 15.78
C ALA A 42 22.44 56.75 16.66
N ALA A 43 22.68 56.89 17.97
CA ALA A 43 23.02 56.09 19.18
C ALA A 43 23.23 57.14 20.34
N ALA A 44 23.25 56.88 21.67
CA ALA A 44 22.96 55.70 22.50
C ALA A 44 21.89 56.02 23.61
N GLU A 45 22.04 56.09 24.95
CA GLU A 45 23.13 55.85 25.94
C GLU A 45 22.57 55.76 27.41
N THR A 46 23.43 55.60 28.44
CA THR A 46 23.23 55.79 29.91
C THR A 46 22.24 54.90 30.70
N GLU A 47 22.70 53.69 31.03
CA GLU A 47 22.96 53.10 32.39
C GLU A 47 22.71 53.93 33.71
N PRO A 48 22.85 53.34 34.94
CA PRO A 48 22.30 52.07 35.46
C PRO A 48 21.86 52.13 36.97
N ALA A 49 21.43 51.02 37.58
CA ALA A 49 21.48 50.81 39.04
C ALA A 49 21.36 49.31 39.43
N ALA A 50 21.97 48.89 40.55
CA ALA A 50 21.90 47.52 41.07
C ALA A 50 22.02 47.49 42.61
N ASN A 51 21.50 46.44 43.28
CA ASN A 51 22.12 45.89 44.50
C ASN A 51 21.60 44.49 44.89
N GLU A 52 22.43 43.79 45.66
CA GLU A 52 22.27 42.45 46.29
C GLU A 52 22.95 42.54 47.69
N PRO A 53 23.20 41.45 48.47
CA PRO A 53 22.45 40.23 48.76
C PRO A 53 22.28 40.04 50.31
N ALA A 54 21.86 38.85 50.78
CA ALA A 54 22.07 38.39 52.17
C ALA A 54 22.07 36.84 52.27
N ALA A 55 22.87 36.26 53.18
CA ALA A 55 23.02 34.80 53.35
C ALA A 55 23.55 34.38 54.74
N THR A 56 23.26 33.13 55.16
CA THR A 56 23.87 32.31 56.24
C THR A 56 23.54 30.84 55.91
N GLU A 57 24.48 29.91 55.76
CA GLU A 57 25.23 29.15 56.80
C GLU A 57 24.34 28.21 57.66
N SER A 58 24.77 27.01 58.10
CA SER A 58 26.03 26.24 57.91
C SER A 58 25.70 24.84 57.29
N GLU A 59 26.52 23.77 57.21
CA GLU A 59 27.85 23.39 57.75
C GLU A 59 28.49 22.27 56.86
N ALA A 60 29.58 21.61 57.28
CA ALA A 60 30.24 20.53 56.51
C ALA A 60 30.88 19.43 57.38
N THR A 61 31.01 18.20 56.85
CA THR A 61 31.89 17.16 57.43
C THR A 61 32.32 16.10 56.40
N GLU A 62 33.63 15.92 56.25
CA GLU A 62 34.33 14.77 55.63
C GLU A 62 34.80 13.79 56.75
N PRO A 63 35.51 12.65 56.52
CA PRO A 63 36.11 12.15 55.27
C PRO A 63 35.83 10.66 54.96
N ALA A 64 36.32 10.19 53.81
CA ALA A 64 37.29 9.08 53.71
C ALA A 64 37.34 8.48 52.28
N ALA A 65 38.54 8.29 51.74
CA ALA A 65 38.77 7.60 50.48
C ALA A 65 39.46 6.24 50.70
N THR A 66 39.16 5.26 49.84
CA THR A 66 39.95 4.03 49.67
C THR A 66 40.03 3.69 48.19
N GLU A 67 41.22 3.33 47.73
CA GLU A 67 41.53 3.00 46.33
C GLU A 67 40.96 1.63 45.93
N ALA A 68 40.63 1.47 44.65
CA ALA A 68 40.44 0.17 44.01
C ALA A 68 40.86 0.26 42.52
N GLU A 69 41.58 -0.75 42.05
CA GLU A 69 42.31 -0.74 40.76
C GLU A 69 41.41 -0.66 39.51
N ALA A 70 42.01 -0.18 38.42
CA ALA A 70 41.41 -0.22 37.10
C ALA A 70 41.37 -1.66 36.53
N THR A 71 40.23 -2.08 35.99
CA THR A 71 40.13 -3.26 35.11
C THR A 71 39.33 -2.89 33.87
N GLN A 72 39.86 -3.23 32.69
CA GLN A 72 39.19 -2.98 31.41
C GLN A 72 38.04 -3.98 31.19
N PRO A 73 36.82 -3.53 30.85
CA PRO A 73 35.89 -4.34 30.05
C PRO A 73 36.42 -4.40 28.61
N ALA A 74 36.35 -5.58 27.99
CA ALA A 74 36.78 -5.77 26.61
C ALA A 74 35.85 -5.07 25.60
N ALA A 75 36.32 -4.93 24.36
CA ALA A 75 35.58 -4.29 23.28
C ALA A 75 34.18 -4.92 23.07
N ALA A 76 33.14 -4.09 23.05
CA ALA A 76 31.85 -4.48 22.53
C ALA A 76 31.96 -4.67 21.00
N GLU A 77 31.76 -5.89 20.53
CA GLU A 77 31.72 -6.19 19.10
C GLU A 77 30.52 -5.49 18.43
N ALA A 78 30.62 -5.28 17.11
CA ALA A 78 29.58 -4.58 16.36
C ALA A 78 28.22 -5.29 16.44
N GLU A 79 27.14 -4.51 16.32
CA GLU A 79 25.74 -4.98 16.33
C GLU A 79 25.51 -6.07 15.27
N THR A 80 25.71 -7.33 15.68
CA THR A 80 24.97 -8.45 15.10
C THR A 80 23.49 -8.23 15.40
N THR A 81 22.62 -8.69 14.50
CA THR A 81 21.17 -8.46 14.60
C THR A 81 20.66 -8.87 15.97
N GLU A 82 20.10 -7.91 16.72
CA GLU A 82 19.47 -8.14 18.02
C GLU A 82 18.49 -9.31 17.89
N ALA A 83 18.86 -10.44 18.49
CA ALA A 83 18.04 -11.64 18.51
C ALA A 83 16.89 -11.37 19.48
N ALA A 84 15.79 -10.83 18.94
CA ALA A 84 14.62 -10.43 19.72
C ALA A 84 14.28 -11.49 20.78
N GLU A 85 14.26 -11.08 22.04
CA GLU A 85 13.78 -11.94 23.13
C GLU A 85 12.44 -12.53 22.72
N ALA A 86 12.30 -13.85 22.87
CA ALA A 86 11.15 -14.58 22.37
C ALA A 86 9.90 -14.22 23.20
N GLU A 87 9.22 -13.14 22.79
CA GLU A 87 7.95 -12.68 23.35
C GLU A 87 7.02 -13.88 23.52
N LYS A 88 6.72 -14.21 24.78
CA LYS A 88 6.02 -15.46 25.14
C LYS A 88 4.57 -15.39 24.66
N ILE A 89 4.32 -15.89 23.45
CA ILE A 89 2.99 -15.91 22.84
C ILE A 89 2.10 -16.89 23.62
N GLU A 90 1.15 -16.35 24.39
CA GLU A 90 0.20 -17.18 25.13
C GLU A 90 -0.92 -17.70 24.21
N PRO A 91 -1.32 -18.99 24.32
CA PRO A 91 -2.44 -19.52 23.56
C PRO A 91 -3.76 -18.79 23.85
N PRO A 92 -4.64 -18.60 22.85
CA PRO A 92 -5.95 -17.98 23.03
C PRO A 92 -6.82 -18.68 24.08
N LYS A 93 -7.66 -17.90 24.77
CA LYS A 93 -8.64 -18.39 25.75
C LYS A 93 -9.96 -18.84 25.12
N ASP A 94 -10.30 -18.33 23.93
CA ASP A 94 -11.41 -18.84 23.13
C ASP A 94 -11.05 -20.24 22.59
N PRO A 95 -11.87 -21.29 22.81
CA PRO A 95 -11.57 -22.64 22.36
C PRO A 95 -11.43 -22.74 20.83
N VAL A 96 -12.12 -21.92 20.03
CA VAL A 96 -12.03 -21.99 18.57
C VAL A 96 -10.70 -21.41 18.08
N ALA A 97 -10.32 -20.22 18.54
CA ALA A 97 -9.00 -19.65 18.29
C ALA A 97 -7.87 -20.49 18.89
N LYS A 98 -8.06 -21.16 20.04
CA LYS A 98 -7.07 -22.07 20.59
C LYS A 98 -6.86 -23.30 19.70
N ALA A 99 -7.94 -23.91 19.20
CA ALA A 99 -7.82 -25.05 18.29
C ALA A 99 -7.06 -24.67 17.01
N ALA A 100 -7.26 -23.46 16.47
CA ALA A 100 -6.46 -22.95 15.37
C ALA A 100 -5.00 -22.67 15.75
N PHE A 101 -4.74 -22.10 16.94
CA PHE A 101 -3.38 -21.87 17.47
C PHE A 101 -2.60 -23.17 17.57
N ASP A 102 -3.19 -24.20 18.19
CA ASP A 102 -2.54 -25.50 18.42
C ASP A 102 -2.14 -26.18 17.10
N VAL A 103 -2.91 -25.98 16.03
CA VAL A 103 -2.59 -26.46 14.68
C VAL A 103 -1.43 -25.67 14.06
N LEU A 104 -1.41 -24.34 14.20
CA LEU A 104 -0.33 -23.49 13.67
C LEU A 104 0.99 -23.67 14.42
N ASP A 105 0.94 -23.94 15.73
CA ASP A 105 2.09 -24.31 16.56
C ASP A 105 2.71 -25.62 16.06
N LYS A 106 1.92 -26.70 16.10
CA LYS A 106 2.31 -28.04 15.67
C LYS A 106 2.84 -28.11 14.22
N HIS A 107 2.24 -27.35 13.30
CA HIS A 107 2.48 -27.53 11.86
C HIS A 107 3.24 -26.40 11.17
N CYS A 108 3.35 -25.20 11.76
CA CYS A 108 3.88 -24.02 11.06
C CYS A 108 4.93 -23.22 11.84
N ALA A 109 4.88 -23.17 13.18
CA ALA A 109 5.76 -22.32 13.99
C ALA A 109 7.25 -22.53 13.69
N ARG A 110 7.69 -23.79 13.58
CA ARG A 110 9.07 -24.19 13.24
C ARG A 110 9.67 -23.55 11.98
N CYS A 111 8.84 -23.04 11.06
CA CYS A 111 9.27 -22.26 9.89
C CYS A 111 8.83 -20.79 9.92
N HIS A 112 7.72 -20.48 10.58
CA HIS A 112 6.98 -19.21 10.43
C HIS A 112 6.70 -18.45 11.74
N GLN A 113 7.33 -18.84 12.84
CA GLN A 113 7.30 -18.09 14.10
C GLN A 113 8.72 -17.65 14.49
N ALA A 114 8.94 -16.34 14.56
CA ALA A 114 10.15 -15.77 15.14
C ALA A 114 10.27 -16.21 16.62
N GLY A 115 11.48 -16.58 17.05
CA GLY A 115 11.74 -17.16 18.38
C GLY A 115 11.48 -18.67 18.50
N GLN A 116 10.97 -19.35 17.47
CA GLN A 116 10.64 -20.79 17.52
C GLN A 116 11.07 -21.58 16.26
N LEU A 117 12.14 -21.17 15.60
CA LEU A 117 12.59 -21.79 14.34
C LEU A 117 13.39 -23.09 14.57
N ASP A 118 13.07 -24.15 13.81
CA ASP A 118 13.90 -25.36 13.71
C ASP A 118 14.71 -25.34 12.41
N LYS A 119 16.01 -25.71 12.48
CA LYS A 119 16.97 -25.79 11.36
C LYS A 119 17.01 -24.55 10.44
N ARG A 120 16.66 -23.36 10.96
CA ARG A 120 16.60 -22.10 10.19
C ARG A 120 17.08 -20.92 11.00
N GLU A 121 18.03 -20.18 10.46
CA GLU A 121 18.45 -18.86 10.98
C GLU A 121 17.39 -17.77 10.79
N LYS A 122 16.50 -17.94 9.79
CA LYS A 122 15.54 -16.91 9.37
C LYS A 122 14.17 -17.50 9.04
N VAL A 123 13.13 -16.74 9.42
CA VAL A 123 11.72 -17.03 9.16
C VAL A 123 11.48 -17.27 7.66
N ALA A 124 10.66 -18.27 7.33
CA ALA A 124 10.33 -18.58 5.95
C ALA A 124 9.46 -17.47 5.34
N SER A 125 9.78 -17.07 4.11
CA SER A 125 9.03 -16.06 3.32
C SER A 125 8.81 -14.70 4.00
N ASN A 126 9.71 -14.31 4.92
CA ASN A 126 9.57 -13.12 5.78
C ASN A 126 8.26 -13.11 6.61
N PHE A 127 7.68 -14.29 6.85
CA PHE A 127 6.47 -14.49 7.64
C PHE A 127 6.87 -15.14 8.98
N GLY A 128 6.82 -14.35 10.05
CA GLY A 128 7.41 -14.68 11.37
C GLY A 128 6.46 -14.57 12.55
N ASN A 129 5.15 -14.48 12.30
CA ASN A 129 4.12 -14.19 13.29
C ASN A 129 2.93 -15.17 13.20
N VAL A 130 3.17 -16.41 12.77
CA VAL A 130 2.09 -17.41 12.56
C VAL A 130 1.30 -17.79 13.83
N LEU A 131 1.85 -17.56 15.03
CA LEU A 131 1.10 -17.76 16.29
C LEU A 131 0.40 -16.49 16.79
N LYS A 132 0.65 -15.33 16.18
CA LYS A 132 -0.03 -14.07 16.51
C LYS A 132 -1.38 -13.99 15.79
N LEU A 133 -2.33 -14.84 16.17
CA LEU A 133 -3.62 -15.00 15.49
C LEU A 133 -4.40 -13.69 15.30
N HIS A 134 -4.28 -12.72 16.20
CA HIS A 134 -4.83 -11.36 15.99
C HIS A 134 -4.23 -10.70 14.73
N GLU A 135 -2.90 -10.71 14.57
CA GLU A 135 -2.23 -10.11 13.42
C GLU A 135 -2.60 -10.83 12.12
N LEU A 136 -2.72 -12.16 12.15
CA LEU A 136 -3.22 -12.94 11.01
C LEU A 136 -4.65 -12.53 10.65
N ALA A 137 -5.55 -12.46 11.63
CA ALA A 137 -6.96 -12.10 11.45
C ALA A 137 -7.18 -10.69 10.92
N THR A 138 -6.26 -9.75 11.20
CA THR A 138 -6.30 -8.38 10.67
C THR A 138 -5.58 -8.21 9.32
N ASP A 139 -4.94 -9.25 8.79
CA ASP A 139 -4.16 -9.19 7.56
C ASP A 139 -4.75 -10.09 6.46
N SER A 140 -5.45 -9.45 5.52
CA SER A 140 -6.12 -10.10 4.38
C SER A 140 -5.18 -10.86 3.43
N ARG A 141 -3.85 -10.72 3.58
CA ARG A 141 -2.86 -11.56 2.87
C ARG A 141 -2.84 -13.00 3.40
N PHE A 142 -3.28 -13.23 4.63
CA PHE A 142 -3.30 -14.54 5.28
C PHE A 142 -4.73 -15.04 5.55
N VAL A 143 -5.56 -14.21 6.20
CA VAL A 143 -6.91 -14.59 6.66
C VAL A 143 -7.95 -13.56 6.24
N LEU A 144 -9.09 -14.06 5.77
CA LEU A 144 -10.26 -13.28 5.40
C LEU A 144 -11.43 -13.71 6.29
N PRO A 145 -11.78 -12.92 7.33
CA PRO A 145 -12.86 -13.21 8.25
C PRO A 145 -14.15 -13.67 7.56
N GLY A 146 -14.68 -14.81 7.98
CA GLY A 146 -15.89 -15.44 7.44
C GLY A 146 -15.69 -16.26 6.17
N ASN A 147 -14.53 -16.16 5.51
CA ASN A 147 -14.27 -16.86 4.24
C ASN A 147 -12.99 -17.72 4.31
N PRO A 148 -13.07 -18.94 4.90
CA PRO A 148 -11.96 -19.88 4.89
C PRO A 148 -11.55 -20.32 3.48
N ASP A 149 -12.44 -20.32 2.50
CA ASP A 149 -12.10 -20.74 1.13
C ASP A 149 -11.38 -19.64 0.33
N ALA A 150 -11.52 -18.37 0.73
CA ALA A 150 -10.76 -17.25 0.19
C ALA A 150 -9.43 -17.01 0.92
N SER A 151 -9.30 -17.42 2.17
CA SER A 151 -8.12 -17.18 3.02
C SER A 151 -6.87 -17.90 2.50
N GLU A 152 -5.76 -17.17 2.31
CA GLU A 152 -4.53 -17.77 1.75
C GLU A 152 -3.91 -18.79 2.70
N LEU A 153 -3.98 -18.60 4.02
CA LEU A 153 -3.57 -19.61 5.01
C LEU A 153 -4.23 -20.98 4.77
N ILE A 154 -5.53 -20.97 4.49
CA ILE A 154 -6.31 -22.19 4.18
C ILE A 154 -6.02 -22.69 2.77
N LYS A 155 -5.81 -21.79 1.79
CA LYS A 155 -5.42 -22.19 0.43
C LYS A 155 -4.08 -22.92 0.39
N ARG A 156 -3.10 -22.45 1.17
CA ARG A 156 -1.74 -23.02 1.25
C ARG A 156 -1.69 -24.32 2.05
N THR A 157 -2.61 -24.56 2.98
CA THR A 157 -2.64 -25.78 3.82
C THR A 157 -3.63 -26.85 3.36
N ALA A 158 -4.78 -26.46 2.81
CA ALA A 158 -5.96 -27.33 2.69
C ALA A 158 -6.68 -27.30 1.33
N ASP A 159 -6.57 -26.25 0.53
CA ASP A 159 -7.20 -26.20 -0.79
C ASP A 159 -6.53 -27.25 -1.71
N PRO A 160 -7.27 -28.26 -2.23
CA PRO A 160 -6.72 -29.26 -3.15
C PRO A 160 -5.99 -28.64 -4.37
N VAL A 161 -6.30 -27.38 -4.69
CA VAL A 161 -5.70 -26.58 -5.76
C VAL A 161 -4.30 -26.05 -5.40
N ARG A 162 -4.08 -25.58 -4.17
CA ARG A 162 -2.92 -24.75 -3.74
C ARG A 162 -2.15 -25.28 -2.53
N ALA A 163 -2.55 -26.41 -1.94
CA ALA A 163 -1.92 -26.95 -0.74
C ALA A 163 -0.45 -27.37 -0.96
N ASP A 164 0.48 -26.51 -0.59
CA ASP A 164 1.93 -26.72 -0.58
C ASP A 164 2.59 -26.45 0.79
N MET A 165 1.76 -26.29 1.84
CA MET A 165 2.18 -26.20 3.24
C MET A 165 1.61 -27.36 4.09
N PRO A 166 2.31 -27.78 5.17
CA PRO A 166 3.69 -27.40 5.54
C PRO A 166 4.70 -27.86 4.49
N TYR A 167 5.58 -26.97 4.02
CA TYR A 167 6.40 -27.23 2.83
C TYR A 167 7.38 -28.40 3.01
N ASP A 168 7.93 -28.56 4.22
CA ASP A 168 8.80 -29.67 4.60
C ASP A 168 8.08 -31.02 4.48
N VAL A 169 6.89 -31.15 5.08
CA VAL A 169 6.06 -32.35 4.99
C VAL A 169 5.61 -32.61 3.55
N ARG A 170 5.09 -31.59 2.86
CA ARG A 170 4.60 -31.69 1.48
C ARG A 170 5.71 -32.02 0.49
N ASN A 171 6.95 -31.56 0.71
CA ASN A 171 8.09 -31.92 -0.11
C ASN A 171 8.53 -33.36 0.15
N ALA A 172 8.60 -33.80 1.41
CA ALA A 172 8.92 -35.18 1.78
C ALA A 172 7.91 -36.19 1.19
N GLU A 173 6.60 -35.87 1.28
CA GLU A 173 5.50 -36.60 0.62
C GLU A 173 5.67 -36.72 -0.92
N LEU A 174 6.43 -35.81 -1.56
CA LEU A 174 6.70 -35.78 -3.00
C LEU A 174 8.03 -36.45 -3.40
N THR A 175 9.05 -36.40 -2.53
CA THR A 175 10.38 -37.01 -2.78
C THR A 175 10.44 -38.47 -2.33
N GLY A 176 9.60 -38.89 -1.38
CA GLY A 176 9.69 -40.19 -0.71
C GLY A 176 10.69 -40.21 0.45
N GLU A 177 11.09 -39.02 0.91
CA GLU A 177 11.91 -38.82 2.12
C GLU A 177 11.01 -38.80 3.37
N ASP A 178 11.58 -38.94 4.55
CA ASP A 178 10.88 -38.66 5.82
C ASP A 178 11.13 -37.20 6.23
N SER A 179 10.07 -36.50 6.64
CA SER A 179 10.18 -35.14 7.19
C SER A 179 10.38 -35.12 8.71
N GLY A 180 10.07 -36.23 9.40
CA GLY A 180 9.98 -36.29 10.86
C GLY A 180 8.72 -35.61 11.44
N PHE A 181 7.82 -35.08 10.61
CA PHE A 181 6.63 -34.35 11.04
C PHE A 181 5.34 -34.91 10.39
N PRO A 182 4.21 -34.99 11.11
CA PRO A 182 2.94 -35.46 10.56
C PRO A 182 2.30 -34.42 9.63
N SER A 183 1.55 -34.91 8.64
CA SER A 183 0.68 -34.09 7.81
C SER A 183 -0.55 -33.59 8.61
N PRO A 184 -1.05 -32.36 8.40
CA PRO A 184 -2.29 -31.89 9.03
C PRO A 184 -3.48 -32.80 8.75
N THR A 185 -4.26 -33.14 9.78
CA THR A 185 -5.45 -34.00 9.66
C THR A 185 -6.66 -33.25 9.07
N SER A 186 -7.72 -33.98 8.71
CA SER A 186 -9.00 -33.38 8.34
C SER A 186 -9.55 -32.42 9.40
N ASP A 187 -9.33 -32.77 10.67
CA ASP A 187 -9.99 -32.15 11.81
C ASP A 187 -9.19 -30.93 12.30
N GLU A 188 -7.86 -31.00 12.18
CA GLU A 188 -6.95 -29.86 12.33
C GLU A 188 -7.20 -28.80 11.23
N ILE A 189 -7.44 -29.25 9.99
CA ILE A 189 -7.87 -28.37 8.90
C ILE A 189 -9.29 -27.82 9.15
N ALA A 190 -10.20 -28.58 9.76
CA ALA A 190 -11.52 -28.08 10.15
C ALA A 190 -11.39 -26.95 11.19
N ALA A 191 -10.60 -27.16 12.25
CA ALA A 191 -10.36 -26.16 13.30
C ALA A 191 -9.84 -24.81 12.75
N LEU A 192 -8.88 -24.84 11.81
CA LEU A 192 -8.42 -23.62 11.12
C LEU A 192 -9.55 -22.92 10.36
N ARG A 193 -10.42 -23.69 9.69
CA ARG A 193 -11.53 -23.14 8.90
C ARG A 193 -12.67 -22.60 9.77
N ASP A 194 -12.93 -23.24 10.89
CA ASP A 194 -13.97 -22.84 11.84
C ASP A 194 -13.56 -21.56 12.58
N TRP A 195 -12.28 -21.40 12.94
CA TRP A 195 -11.72 -20.13 13.41
C TRP A 195 -11.85 -19.01 12.38
N VAL A 196 -11.46 -19.24 11.12
CA VAL A 196 -11.65 -18.23 10.08
C VAL A 196 -13.13 -17.89 9.87
N THR A 197 -14.03 -18.86 10.03
CA THR A 197 -15.49 -18.65 9.94
C THR A 197 -16.01 -17.82 11.12
N SER A 198 -15.58 -18.12 12.35
CA SER A 198 -16.01 -17.40 13.56
C SER A 198 -15.53 -15.94 13.58
N LEU A 199 -14.35 -15.64 13.04
CA LEU A 199 -13.89 -14.26 12.81
C LEU A 199 -14.90 -13.45 11.97
N GLY A 200 -15.56 -14.06 10.98
CA GLY A 200 -16.58 -13.39 10.17
C GLY A 200 -17.87 -13.12 10.94
N GLN A 201 -18.25 -14.04 11.83
CA GLN A 201 -19.39 -13.86 12.74
C GLN A 201 -19.09 -12.74 13.76
N GLN A 202 -17.86 -12.66 14.27
CA GLN A 202 -17.40 -11.58 15.15
C GLN A 202 -17.44 -10.23 14.44
N VAL A 203 -16.90 -10.14 13.21
CA VAL A 203 -16.94 -8.92 12.39
C VAL A 203 -18.39 -8.52 12.05
N ALA A 204 -19.26 -9.49 11.73
CA ALA A 204 -20.68 -9.23 11.52
C ALA A 204 -21.39 -8.72 12.79
N ALA A 205 -21.08 -9.29 13.96
CA ALA A 205 -21.66 -8.86 15.24
C ALA A 205 -21.11 -7.50 15.74
N SER A 206 -19.90 -7.10 15.34
CA SER A 206 -19.35 -5.77 15.64
C SER A 206 -19.86 -4.66 14.72
N CYS A 207 -20.44 -5.01 13.55
CA CYS A 207 -21.05 -4.04 12.64
C CYS A 207 -22.48 -3.72 13.06
N LYS A 208 -22.74 -2.49 13.50
CA LYS A 208 -24.11 -1.97 13.58
C LYS A 208 -24.47 -1.29 12.26
N SER A 209 -25.74 -1.38 11.87
CA SER A 209 -26.31 -0.57 10.78
C SER A 209 -26.14 0.92 11.02
N ASP A 210 -26.28 1.33 12.27
CA ASP A 210 -26.41 2.73 12.67
C ASP A 210 -25.06 3.47 12.67
N ASP A 211 -23.95 2.70 12.61
CA ASP A 211 -22.58 3.20 12.46
C ASP A 211 -22.17 3.34 10.96
N PHE A 212 -23.05 2.98 10.01
CA PHE A 212 -22.82 3.07 8.56
C PHE A 212 -23.15 4.48 8.02
N MET A 213 -22.36 4.96 7.07
CA MET A 213 -22.51 6.29 6.46
C MET A 213 -22.50 6.19 4.93
N ASN A 214 -23.64 6.45 4.30
CA ASN A 214 -23.82 6.45 2.84
C ASN A 214 -23.31 7.76 2.18
N ASP A 215 -23.30 7.82 0.86
CA ASP A 215 -22.77 8.98 0.13
C ASP A 215 -23.57 10.28 0.35
N GLU A 216 -24.89 10.21 0.54
CA GLU A 216 -25.70 11.38 0.91
C GLU A 216 -25.30 11.94 2.29
N GLN A 217 -25.06 11.06 3.27
CA GLN A 217 -24.61 11.43 4.61
C GLN A 217 -23.19 12.02 4.57
N ILE A 218 -22.29 11.50 3.73
CA ILE A 218 -20.95 12.10 3.47
C ILE A 218 -21.11 13.52 2.93
N VAL A 219 -21.98 13.72 1.92
CA VAL A 219 -22.26 15.03 1.33
C VAL A 219 -22.87 15.99 2.34
N GLN A 220 -23.81 15.54 3.17
CA GLN A 220 -24.44 16.35 4.21
C GLN A 220 -23.47 16.73 5.33
N ALA A 221 -22.59 15.82 5.75
CA ALA A 221 -21.56 16.12 6.75
C ALA A 221 -20.58 17.18 6.23
N ILE A 222 -20.12 17.05 4.98
CA ILE A 222 -19.26 18.05 4.32
C ILE A 222 -19.99 19.40 4.18
N ALA A 223 -21.28 19.40 3.81
CA ALA A 223 -22.05 20.64 3.69
C ALA A 223 -22.22 21.37 5.03
N ASN A 224 -22.47 20.62 6.11
CA ASN A 224 -22.55 21.15 7.47
C ASN A 224 -21.21 21.73 7.93
N ASP A 225 -20.09 21.05 7.62
CA ASP A 225 -18.74 21.56 7.91
C ASP A 225 -18.46 22.86 7.16
N LEU A 226 -18.65 22.90 5.84
CA LEU A 226 -18.45 24.11 5.01
C LEU A 226 -19.27 25.30 5.53
N ASN A 227 -20.52 25.08 5.95
CA ASN A 227 -21.40 26.10 6.52
C ASN A 227 -20.98 26.55 7.93
N SER A 228 -20.03 25.86 8.58
CA SER A 228 -19.43 26.27 9.85
C SER A 228 -18.09 27.02 9.68
N LEU A 229 -17.52 27.02 8.48
CA LEU A 229 -16.26 27.72 8.17
C LEU A 229 -16.48 29.21 7.93
N GLN A 230 -15.42 29.99 8.08
CA GLN A 230 -15.35 31.38 7.62
C GLN A 230 -15.29 31.40 6.08
N ASP A 231 -16.04 32.31 5.44
CA ASP A 231 -16.24 32.40 3.98
C ASP A 231 -14.96 32.20 3.15
N HIS A 232 -13.86 32.85 3.55
CA HIS A 232 -12.57 32.80 2.84
C HIS A 232 -11.89 31.41 2.85
N ARG A 233 -12.31 30.50 3.75
CA ARG A 233 -11.87 29.10 3.81
C ARG A 233 -12.76 28.17 2.99
N VAL A 234 -14.02 28.53 2.73
CA VAL A 234 -15.00 27.64 2.08
C VAL A 234 -14.51 27.17 0.71
N LYS A 235 -14.04 28.10 -0.13
CA LYS A 235 -13.60 27.80 -1.51
C LYS A 235 -12.45 26.81 -1.58
N GLY A 236 -11.44 26.94 -0.72
CA GLY A 236 -10.23 26.13 -0.75
C GLY A 236 -10.26 24.86 0.11
N THR A 237 -11.33 24.61 0.87
CA THR A 237 -11.42 23.40 1.71
C THR A 237 -11.66 22.15 0.87
N ARG A 238 -10.96 21.07 1.22
CA ARG A 238 -11.02 19.74 0.59
C ARG A 238 -10.99 18.67 1.68
N TYR A 239 -11.38 17.45 1.31
CA TYR A 239 -11.53 16.35 2.27
C TYR A 239 -10.91 15.05 1.75
N ILE A 240 -10.42 14.24 2.68
CA ILE A 240 -10.02 12.86 2.43
C ILE A 240 -10.93 11.96 3.26
N THR A 241 -11.73 11.11 2.62
CA THR A 241 -12.67 10.20 3.29
C THR A 241 -12.09 8.79 3.43
N LEU A 242 -12.20 8.23 4.63
CA LEU A 242 -11.94 6.82 4.95
C LEU A 242 -13.26 6.08 5.27
N THR A 243 -14.40 6.63 4.83
CA THR A 243 -15.73 6.12 5.18
C THR A 243 -15.98 4.72 4.62
N ASN A 244 -15.39 4.37 3.48
CA ASN A 244 -15.40 3.00 2.97
C ASN A 244 -14.70 1.99 3.91
N LEU A 245 -13.80 2.45 4.79
CA LEU A 245 -13.13 1.63 5.79
C LEU A 245 -13.93 1.54 7.10
N THR A 246 -14.63 2.60 7.52
CA THR A 246 -15.58 2.51 8.65
C THR A 246 -16.80 1.68 8.30
N ASN A 247 -17.31 1.80 7.07
CA ASN A 247 -18.42 0.99 6.53
C ASN A 247 -18.07 -0.51 6.36
N THR A 248 -16.78 -0.87 6.39
CA THR A 248 -16.33 -2.28 6.49
C THR A 248 -16.06 -2.71 7.93
N CYS A 249 -16.35 -1.85 8.91
CA CYS A 249 -16.14 -2.04 10.35
C CYS A 249 -14.66 -2.27 10.72
N THR A 250 -13.76 -1.56 10.03
CA THR A 250 -12.32 -1.55 10.33
C THR A 250 -12.10 -1.18 11.80
N PRO A 251 -11.38 -2.00 12.60
CA PRO A 251 -11.14 -1.70 14.01
C PRO A 251 -10.49 -0.32 14.23
N GLU A 252 -10.89 0.38 15.29
CA GLU A 252 -10.39 1.73 15.62
C GLU A 252 -8.85 1.79 15.77
N LYS A 253 -8.21 0.69 16.21
CA LYS A 253 -6.73 0.55 16.19
C LYS A 253 -6.14 0.78 14.79
N ASN A 254 -6.79 0.23 13.76
CA ASN A 254 -6.35 0.34 12.37
C ASN A 254 -6.78 1.69 11.78
N MET A 255 -8.01 2.16 12.06
CA MET A 255 -8.46 3.50 11.65
C MET A 255 -7.56 4.62 12.20
N LYS A 256 -7.03 4.48 13.43
CA LYS A 256 -6.02 5.41 13.97
C LYS A 256 -4.78 5.49 13.08
N VAL A 257 -4.26 4.35 12.59
CA VAL A 257 -3.12 4.33 11.65
C VAL A 257 -3.51 5.00 10.33
N TYR A 258 -4.66 4.64 9.76
CA TYR A 258 -5.09 5.15 8.45
C TYR A 258 -5.36 6.67 8.46
N ARG A 259 -5.93 7.21 9.54
CA ARG A 259 -6.12 8.67 9.68
C ARG A 259 -4.78 9.42 9.81
N GLN A 260 -3.80 8.85 10.52
CA GLN A 260 -2.45 9.44 10.58
C GLN A 260 -1.66 9.26 9.27
N ALA A 261 -1.88 8.17 8.53
CA ALA A 261 -1.27 7.93 7.22
C ALA A 261 -1.64 9.03 6.21
N VAL A 262 -2.93 9.38 6.10
CA VAL A 262 -3.40 10.48 5.25
C VAL A 262 -2.70 11.79 5.60
N VAL A 263 -2.66 12.16 6.88
CA VAL A 263 -2.09 13.45 7.32
C VAL A 263 -0.56 13.46 7.21
N LYS A 264 0.13 12.32 7.41
CA LYS A 264 1.56 12.19 7.11
C LYS A 264 1.83 12.42 5.63
N LEU A 265 1.04 11.80 4.74
CA LEU A 265 1.22 11.97 3.29
C LEU A 265 0.90 13.39 2.82
N LEU A 266 -0.18 14.02 3.32
CA LEU A 266 -0.49 15.43 3.01
C LEU A 266 0.69 16.35 3.40
N ASN A 267 1.28 16.18 4.59
CA ASN A 267 2.44 16.96 5.00
C ASN A 267 3.71 16.64 4.20
N SER A 268 3.94 15.38 3.80
CA SER A 268 5.03 14.99 2.88
C SER A 268 4.78 15.37 1.40
N LEU A 269 3.66 16.03 1.10
CA LEU A 269 3.35 16.65 -0.21
C LEU A 269 3.14 18.18 -0.10
N SER A 270 3.46 18.77 1.07
CA SER A 270 3.29 20.19 1.34
C SER A 270 4.53 21.00 0.93
N GLN A 271 4.30 22.18 0.35
CA GLN A 271 5.33 23.21 0.20
C GLN A 271 5.18 24.34 1.23
N ASN A 272 4.29 24.17 2.22
CA ASN A 272 4.07 25.12 3.31
C ASN A 272 5.05 24.91 4.48
N SER A 273 5.24 25.96 5.29
CA SER A 273 6.04 25.92 6.53
C SER A 273 5.22 25.47 7.74
N ASP A 274 3.90 25.67 7.72
CA ASP A 274 3.01 25.11 8.72
C ASP A 274 2.66 23.65 8.39
N VAL A 275 2.39 22.88 9.46
CA VAL A 275 1.93 21.50 9.34
C VAL A 275 0.41 21.45 9.28
N VAL A 276 -0.12 20.64 8.35
CA VAL A 276 -1.54 20.26 8.36
C VAL A 276 -1.77 19.30 9.53
N LYS A 277 -2.76 19.60 10.36
CA LYS A 277 -3.11 18.80 11.55
C LYS A 277 -4.19 17.77 11.21
N LEU A 278 -4.31 16.73 12.05
CA LEU A 278 -5.42 15.77 11.95
C LEU A 278 -6.73 16.39 12.45
N GLU A 279 -7.50 16.98 11.54
CA GLU A 279 -8.86 17.48 11.75
C GLU A 279 -9.88 16.56 11.08
N THR A 280 -10.94 16.18 11.80
CA THR A 280 -11.98 15.24 11.34
C THR A 280 -13.37 15.76 11.67
N ILE A 281 -14.32 15.67 10.74
CA ILE A 281 -15.60 16.40 10.81
C ILE A 281 -16.80 15.56 11.27
N ASP A 282 -16.64 14.24 11.35
CA ASP A 282 -17.71 13.27 11.64
C ASP A 282 -17.43 12.47 12.95
N PRO A 283 -18.46 11.85 13.57
CA PRO A 283 -18.28 11.09 14.81
C PRO A 283 -17.38 9.86 14.71
N ALA A 284 -17.34 9.17 13.55
CA ALA A 284 -16.45 8.04 13.29
C ALA A 284 -15.02 8.49 12.93
N ARG A 285 -14.83 9.79 12.75
CA ARG A 285 -13.60 10.48 12.37
C ARG A 285 -13.07 10.03 11.01
N SER A 286 -13.94 9.53 10.13
CA SER A 286 -13.61 9.00 8.81
C SER A 286 -13.29 10.09 7.78
N ILE A 287 -13.86 11.30 7.90
CA ILE A 287 -13.71 12.40 6.95
C ILE A 287 -12.72 13.42 7.49
N ILE A 288 -11.53 13.45 6.90
CA ILE A 288 -10.42 14.34 7.27
C ILE A 288 -10.52 15.63 6.45
N ARG A 289 -10.44 16.79 7.10
CA ARG A 289 -10.52 18.13 6.48
C ARG A 289 -9.13 18.73 6.30
N PHE A 290 -8.91 19.42 5.17
CA PHE A 290 -7.75 20.29 4.96
C PHE A 290 -8.10 21.45 4.00
N HIS A 291 -7.23 22.46 3.90
CA HIS A 291 -7.42 23.57 2.95
C HIS A 291 -6.21 23.67 2.01
N LEU A 292 -6.44 23.99 0.74
CA LEU A 292 -5.40 23.96 -0.30
C LEU A 292 -4.22 24.90 0.02
N SER A 293 -4.48 26.10 0.55
CA SER A 293 -3.41 27.04 0.95
C SER A 293 -2.49 26.48 2.02
N ASP A 294 -2.99 25.61 2.89
CA ASP A 294 -2.24 25.08 4.05
C ASP A 294 -1.15 24.10 3.58
N LEU A 295 -1.23 23.63 2.33
CA LEU A 295 -0.22 22.84 1.61
C LEU A 295 0.57 23.66 0.57
N LYS A 296 0.21 24.93 0.35
CA LYS A 296 0.51 25.73 -0.87
C LYS A 296 0.10 25.03 -2.17
N TRP A 297 -1.00 24.29 -2.13
CA TRP A 297 -1.66 23.73 -3.32
C TRP A 297 -2.63 24.75 -3.94
N THR A 298 -2.87 24.58 -5.23
CA THR A 298 -3.82 25.35 -6.05
C THR A 298 -5.05 24.50 -6.41
N GLU A 299 -6.06 25.13 -7.01
CA GLU A 299 -7.20 24.40 -7.59
C GLU A 299 -6.77 23.48 -8.75
N ALA A 300 -5.65 23.76 -9.43
CA ALA A 300 -5.08 22.89 -10.44
C ALA A 300 -4.39 21.64 -9.83
N ASP A 301 -3.71 21.78 -8.69
CA ASP A 301 -3.12 20.65 -7.96
C ASP A 301 -4.22 19.66 -7.49
N TRP A 302 -5.36 20.18 -7.01
CA TRP A 302 -6.52 19.33 -6.70
C TRP A 302 -7.15 18.71 -7.95
N THR A 303 -7.30 19.49 -9.03
CA THR A 303 -7.86 18.98 -10.31
C THR A 303 -6.98 17.87 -10.90
N THR A 304 -5.67 17.92 -10.67
CA THR A 304 -4.71 16.88 -11.04
C THR A 304 -4.96 15.57 -10.28
N ILE A 305 -5.26 15.63 -8.97
CA ILE A 305 -5.68 14.46 -8.18
C ILE A 305 -7.01 13.91 -8.71
N LEU A 306 -8.00 14.77 -8.93
CA LEU A 306 -9.31 14.37 -9.47
C LEU A 306 -9.21 13.72 -10.86
N ALA A 307 -8.29 14.17 -11.72
CA ALA A 307 -8.12 13.60 -13.05
C ALA A 307 -7.63 12.13 -13.05
N ALA A 308 -7.05 11.68 -11.93
CA ALA A 308 -6.63 10.30 -11.70
C ALA A 308 -7.63 9.45 -10.89
N TYR A 309 -8.70 10.06 -10.34
CA TYR A 309 -9.57 9.43 -9.34
C TYR A 309 -10.65 8.53 -9.97
N PRO A 310 -10.64 7.20 -9.73
CA PRO A 310 -11.56 6.27 -10.39
C PRO A 310 -12.96 6.21 -9.75
N TYR A 311 -13.13 6.72 -8.53
CA TYR A 311 -14.40 6.69 -7.77
C TYR A 311 -15.13 8.06 -7.81
N GLY A 312 -15.00 8.80 -8.91
CA GLY A 312 -15.70 10.07 -9.10
C GLY A 312 -17.19 9.87 -9.38
N ILE A 313 -18.04 10.13 -8.38
CA ILE A 313 -19.50 10.00 -8.46
C ILE A 313 -20.23 11.25 -7.93
N LYS A 314 -21.42 11.51 -8.45
CA LYS A 314 -22.39 12.50 -7.96
C LYS A 314 -23.56 11.72 -7.33
N PRO A 315 -23.70 11.70 -5.99
CA PRO A 315 -24.86 11.14 -5.33
C PRO A 315 -26.13 11.92 -5.68
N ASP A 316 -27.31 11.28 -5.63
CA ASP A 316 -28.58 11.95 -5.92
C ASP A 316 -29.07 12.80 -4.72
N THR A 317 -28.40 13.93 -4.51
CA THR A 317 -28.82 14.92 -3.51
C THR A 317 -28.54 16.33 -4.01
N GLN A 318 -29.53 17.22 -3.81
CA GLN A 318 -29.42 18.64 -4.14
C GLN A 318 -28.24 19.32 -3.42
N MET A 319 -27.85 18.78 -2.26
CA MET A 319 -26.72 19.26 -1.46
C MET A 319 -25.37 19.09 -2.18
N PHE A 320 -25.25 18.15 -3.14
CA PHE A 320 -24.02 17.97 -3.91
C PHE A 320 -23.69 19.19 -4.80
N SER A 321 -24.71 19.81 -5.40
CA SER A 321 -24.55 21.04 -6.19
C SER A 321 -24.10 22.24 -5.34
N PHE A 322 -24.54 22.29 -4.06
CA PHE A 322 -24.02 23.26 -3.10
C PHE A 322 -22.52 23.03 -2.84
N LEU A 323 -22.09 21.79 -2.61
CA LEU A 323 -20.66 21.47 -2.46
C LEU A 323 -19.83 21.94 -3.65
N GLN A 324 -20.28 21.65 -4.87
CA GLN A 324 -19.56 22.03 -6.10
C GLN A 324 -19.41 23.55 -6.24
N THR A 325 -20.47 24.29 -5.93
CA THR A 325 -20.48 25.77 -5.99
C THR A 325 -19.62 26.37 -4.88
N ALA A 326 -19.79 25.90 -3.64
CA ALA A 326 -19.07 26.41 -2.47
C ALA A 326 -17.55 26.20 -2.56
N THR A 327 -17.12 25.04 -3.07
CA THR A 327 -15.70 24.64 -3.14
C THR A 327 -15.04 24.90 -4.51
N ASN A 328 -15.80 25.42 -5.48
CA ASN A 328 -15.38 25.65 -6.87
C ASN A 328 -14.69 24.42 -7.52
N THR A 329 -15.24 23.22 -7.33
CA THR A 329 -14.68 22.01 -7.96
C THR A 329 -15.77 20.95 -8.21
N LYS A 330 -15.53 20.04 -9.16
CA LYS A 330 -16.49 18.96 -9.47
C LYS A 330 -16.71 18.00 -8.30
N LEU A 331 -15.70 17.84 -7.43
CA LEU A 331 -15.73 16.93 -6.29
C LEU A 331 -14.71 17.40 -5.23
N PRO A 332 -15.13 17.82 -4.02
CA PRO A 332 -14.19 18.31 -3.00
C PRO A 332 -13.58 17.21 -2.12
N TYR A 333 -13.89 15.94 -2.36
CA TYR A 333 -13.40 14.81 -1.56
C TYR A 333 -12.86 13.65 -2.42
N VAL A 334 -11.86 12.93 -1.90
CA VAL A 334 -11.40 11.64 -2.46
C VAL A 334 -11.19 10.61 -1.34
N ARG A 335 -11.24 9.33 -1.69
CA ARG A 335 -10.93 8.23 -0.78
C ARG A 335 -9.46 8.23 -0.34
N GLY A 336 -9.22 8.04 0.95
CA GLY A 336 -7.90 8.06 1.57
C GLY A 336 -7.06 6.82 1.30
N ASP A 337 -7.68 5.65 1.09
CA ASP A 337 -6.96 4.42 0.70
C ASP A 337 -6.36 4.54 -0.71
N TRP A 338 -7.18 4.97 -1.68
CA TRP A 338 -6.72 5.33 -3.02
C TRP A 338 -5.70 6.47 -2.99
N PHE A 339 -5.93 7.54 -2.24
CA PHE A 339 -4.99 8.67 -2.16
C PHE A 339 -3.63 8.23 -1.60
N SER A 340 -3.63 7.41 -0.54
CA SER A 340 -2.41 6.83 0.04
C SER A 340 -1.67 5.91 -0.92
N PHE A 341 -2.36 5.29 -1.88
CA PHE A 341 -1.75 4.50 -2.95
C PHE A 341 -1.22 5.37 -4.10
N ALA A 342 -2.05 6.26 -4.64
CA ALA A 342 -1.78 6.98 -5.87
C ALA A 342 -0.86 8.20 -5.66
N ALA A 343 -1.08 9.02 -4.62
CA ALA A 343 -0.33 10.26 -4.38
C ALA A 343 1.04 10.04 -3.69
N SER A 344 1.30 8.83 -3.17
CA SER A 344 2.62 8.42 -2.66
C SER A 344 3.54 7.82 -3.74
N ARG A 345 3.07 7.69 -4.98
CA ARG A 345 3.79 7.10 -6.11
C ARG A 345 3.87 8.07 -7.30
N PRO A 346 4.89 7.95 -8.16
CA PRO A 346 4.91 8.62 -9.44
C PRO A 346 3.70 8.20 -10.31
N ALA A 347 3.23 9.04 -11.21
CA ALA A 347 3.69 10.42 -11.44
C ALA A 347 3.04 11.47 -10.51
N LEU A 348 1.92 11.18 -9.83
CA LEU A 348 1.22 12.14 -8.95
C LEU A 348 2.12 12.71 -7.84
N TYR A 349 2.90 11.85 -7.18
CA TYR A 349 3.87 12.24 -6.15
C TYR A 349 4.88 13.29 -6.65
N HIS A 350 5.35 13.15 -7.90
CA HIS A 350 6.26 14.12 -8.52
C HIS A 350 5.58 15.44 -8.83
N THR A 351 4.35 15.41 -9.36
CA THR A 351 3.61 16.61 -9.74
C THR A 351 3.20 17.43 -8.52
N LEU A 352 2.66 16.79 -7.47
CA LEU A 352 2.19 17.50 -6.27
C LEU A 352 3.34 18.16 -5.48
N LEU A 353 4.51 17.51 -5.40
CA LEU A 353 5.72 18.12 -4.85
C LEU A 353 6.42 19.08 -5.81
N LYS A 354 5.97 19.18 -7.08
CA LYS A 354 6.54 20.02 -8.14
C LYS A 354 8.03 19.74 -8.33
N LEU A 355 8.40 18.47 -8.29
CA LEU A 355 9.78 18.01 -8.45
C LEU A 355 10.23 18.21 -9.92
N PRO A 356 11.52 18.51 -10.16
CA PRO A 356 12.07 18.69 -11.50
C PRO A 356 12.49 17.34 -12.11
N ASP A 357 12.74 17.32 -13.42
CA ASP A 357 13.23 16.14 -14.13
C ASP A 357 14.74 15.87 -13.97
N THR A 358 15.50 16.77 -13.34
CA THR A 358 16.95 16.65 -13.15
C THR A 358 17.40 17.03 -11.74
N PHE A 359 18.44 16.34 -11.26
CA PHE A 359 19.07 16.52 -9.96
C PHE A 359 19.68 17.92 -9.80
N GLN A 360 20.18 18.50 -10.89
CA GLN A 360 20.64 19.89 -10.97
C GLN A 360 19.47 20.88 -10.86
N GLY A 361 18.29 20.51 -11.38
CA GLY A 361 17.04 21.24 -11.14
C GLY A 361 16.61 21.20 -9.66
N LEU A 362 16.75 20.04 -9.00
CA LEU A 362 16.42 19.89 -7.57
C LEU A 362 17.36 20.72 -6.69
N GLN A 363 18.66 20.67 -6.97
CA GLN A 363 19.65 21.55 -6.34
C GLN A 363 19.26 23.03 -6.47
N LYS A 364 18.93 23.49 -7.69
CA LYS A 364 18.46 24.86 -7.92
C LYS A 364 17.17 25.20 -7.16
N GLN A 365 16.21 24.28 -7.07
CA GLN A 365 14.96 24.45 -6.32
C GLN A 365 15.19 24.58 -4.80
N LEU A 366 16.20 23.88 -4.26
CA LEU A 366 16.53 23.89 -2.83
C LEU A 366 17.57 24.96 -2.44
N GLY A 367 18.10 25.72 -3.41
CA GLY A 367 19.18 26.69 -3.17
C GLY A 367 20.52 26.04 -2.80
N LEU A 368 20.74 24.79 -3.25
CA LEU A 368 21.87 23.95 -2.90
C LEU A 368 22.87 23.87 -4.06
N ASP A 369 24.16 23.93 -3.74
CA ASP A 369 25.27 23.60 -4.65
C ASP A 369 26.10 22.46 -4.02
N VAL A 370 25.90 21.24 -4.52
CA VAL A 370 26.59 20.04 -4.01
C VAL A 370 28.09 20.09 -4.31
N GLU A 371 28.51 20.57 -5.49
CA GLU A 371 29.91 20.58 -5.88
C GLU A 371 30.70 21.63 -5.08
N ALA A 372 30.14 22.82 -4.87
CA ALA A 372 30.74 23.83 -3.99
C ALA A 372 30.82 23.35 -2.54
N ASN A 373 29.78 22.67 -2.02
CA ASN A 373 29.80 22.13 -0.65
C ASN A 373 30.87 21.04 -0.47
N ILE A 374 31.04 20.14 -1.44
CA ILE A 374 32.12 19.14 -1.41
C ILE A 374 33.49 19.83 -1.46
N LYS A 375 33.68 20.77 -2.39
CA LYS A 375 34.94 21.49 -2.60
C LYS A 375 35.36 22.34 -1.39
N ASN A 376 34.38 22.88 -0.66
CA ASN A 376 34.60 23.72 0.52
C ASN A 376 34.52 22.94 1.86
N PHE A 377 34.44 21.60 1.81
CA PHE A 377 34.35 20.73 3.00
C PHE A 377 33.12 20.98 3.90
N LEU A 378 32.01 21.42 3.31
CA LEU A 378 30.72 21.66 3.97
C LEU A 378 29.78 20.44 3.92
N ALA A 379 30.12 19.44 3.12
CA ALA A 379 29.40 18.17 3.03
C ALA A 379 29.91 17.15 4.06
N HIS A 380 29.03 16.30 4.59
CA HIS A 380 29.40 15.23 5.54
C HIS A 380 29.03 13.84 5.00
N ARG A 381 30.00 12.92 4.97
CA ARG A 381 29.92 11.63 4.27
C ARG A 381 30.04 10.42 5.20
N ALA A 382 29.38 9.33 4.81
CA ALA A 382 29.64 7.98 5.33
C ALA A 382 29.52 6.94 4.20
N GLY A 383 30.55 6.14 3.99
CA GLY A 383 30.60 5.07 3.00
C GLY A 383 30.76 3.70 3.67
N PHE A 384 30.06 2.69 3.16
CA PHE A 384 30.02 1.35 3.76
C PHE A 384 29.92 0.24 2.70
N GLN A 385 30.51 -0.92 2.98
CA GLN A 385 30.59 -2.04 2.01
C GLN A 385 29.25 -2.74 1.73
N LYS A 386 28.32 -2.72 2.69
CA LYS A 386 27.06 -3.47 2.63
C LYS A 386 25.90 -2.56 3.00
N SER A 387 25.05 -2.25 2.02
CA SER A 387 23.79 -1.55 2.26
C SER A 387 22.66 -2.53 2.60
N GLY A 388 21.64 -2.05 3.30
CA GLY A 388 20.35 -2.75 3.44
C GLY A 388 19.43 -2.60 2.22
N VAL A 389 19.83 -1.83 1.21
CA VAL A 389 19.04 -1.51 -0.01
C VAL A 389 19.87 -1.73 -1.28
N SER A 390 21.08 -1.19 -1.35
CA SER A 390 22.01 -1.42 -2.47
C SER A 390 22.63 -2.82 -2.41
N GLN A 391 22.89 -3.42 -3.58
CA GLN A 391 23.58 -4.71 -3.71
C GLN A 391 25.11 -4.60 -3.57
N ASN A 392 25.65 -3.38 -3.49
CA ASN A 392 27.08 -3.05 -3.46
C ASN A 392 27.38 -2.03 -2.35
N ASN A 393 28.63 -1.52 -2.31
CA ASN A 393 28.99 -0.39 -1.47
C ASN A 393 28.13 0.84 -1.79
N ARG A 394 27.74 1.61 -0.76
CA ARG A 394 26.96 2.84 -0.88
C ARG A 394 27.69 3.95 -0.15
N LEU A 395 27.66 5.15 -0.71
CA LEU A 395 28.03 6.39 -0.02
C LEU A 395 26.75 7.15 0.30
N ILE A 396 26.64 7.73 1.49
CA ILE A 396 25.66 8.77 1.80
C ILE A 396 26.39 10.08 2.10
N GLU A 397 25.74 11.19 1.76
CA GLU A 397 26.25 12.54 1.91
C GLU A 397 25.15 13.49 2.42
N ARG A 398 25.47 14.29 3.44
CA ARG A 398 24.61 15.31 4.05
C ARG A 398 25.08 16.70 3.67
N HIS A 399 24.12 17.55 3.33
CA HIS A 399 24.25 18.99 3.14
C HIS A 399 23.20 19.71 4.00
N THR A 400 23.47 20.95 4.40
CA THR A 400 22.47 21.86 4.97
C THR A 400 21.72 22.59 3.86
N ILE A 401 20.42 22.82 4.05
CA ILE A 401 19.58 23.68 3.20
C ILE A 401 18.77 24.64 4.09
N SER A 402 18.18 25.69 3.52
CA SER A 402 17.44 26.72 4.27
C SER A 402 16.30 26.18 5.15
N ASN A 403 15.70 25.05 4.77
CA ASN A 403 14.60 24.41 5.49
C ASN A 403 15.03 23.20 6.35
N GLY A 404 16.34 22.96 6.54
CA GLY A 404 16.86 21.82 7.29
C GLY A 404 18.01 21.11 6.57
N VAL A 405 17.80 19.85 6.18
CA VAL A 405 18.84 19.00 5.59
C VAL A 405 18.47 18.47 4.22
N PHE A 406 19.52 18.20 3.44
CA PHE A 406 19.47 17.42 2.21
C PHE A 406 20.48 16.28 2.34
N TRP A 407 19.99 15.05 2.27
CA TRP A 407 20.80 13.85 2.16
C TRP A 407 20.73 13.32 0.73
N THR A 408 21.83 12.81 0.21
CA THR A 408 21.84 12.03 -1.04
C THR A 408 22.73 10.80 -0.91
N SER A 409 22.40 9.73 -1.61
CA SER A 409 23.27 8.58 -1.81
C SER A 409 23.97 8.64 -3.18
N TYR A 410 25.10 7.94 -3.24
CA TYR A 410 25.68 7.45 -4.48
C TYR A 410 25.63 5.92 -4.44
N ASP A 411 24.96 5.35 -5.44
CA ASP A 411 24.67 3.92 -5.56
C ASP A 411 25.39 3.31 -6.77
N PHE A 412 25.92 2.10 -6.58
CA PHE A 412 26.90 1.48 -7.47
C PHE A 412 26.46 0.08 -7.95
N ALA A 413 26.78 -0.26 -9.20
CA ALA A 413 26.55 -1.57 -9.81
C ALA A 413 27.68 -2.59 -9.53
N GLY A 414 28.81 -2.15 -8.96
CA GLY A 414 29.93 -3.01 -8.56
C GLY A 414 30.82 -2.39 -7.49
N ASN A 415 31.85 -3.13 -7.07
CA ASN A 415 32.80 -2.76 -6.00
C ASN A 415 34.27 -2.87 -6.50
N ARG A 416 34.58 -2.32 -7.68
CA ARG A 416 35.90 -2.47 -8.34
C ARG A 416 36.26 -1.24 -9.15
N LYS A 417 37.57 -0.95 -9.28
CA LYS A 417 38.06 0.28 -9.94
C LYS A 417 37.41 1.51 -9.26
N LYS A 418 37.10 2.57 -10.02
CA LYS A 418 36.35 3.75 -9.58
C LYS A 418 34.98 3.47 -8.92
N GLN A 419 34.44 2.25 -8.94
CA GLN A 419 33.23 1.90 -8.17
C GLN A 419 33.52 1.42 -6.73
N SER A 420 34.79 1.19 -6.39
CA SER A 420 35.25 0.82 -5.04
C SER A 420 35.48 2.09 -4.23
N LEU A 421 34.55 2.42 -3.32
CA LEU A 421 34.66 3.60 -2.43
C LEU A 421 35.90 3.56 -1.52
N PHE A 422 36.49 2.38 -1.34
CA PHE A 422 37.68 2.17 -0.52
C PHE A 422 38.97 2.41 -1.31
N GLU A 423 38.93 2.32 -2.64
CA GLU A 423 40.03 2.73 -3.53
C GLU A 423 39.87 4.21 -3.99
N PHE A 424 38.63 4.66 -4.17
CA PHE A 424 38.26 5.99 -4.70
C PHE A 424 37.28 6.68 -3.73
N PRO A 425 37.76 7.20 -2.57
CA PRO A 425 36.92 7.80 -1.53
C PRO A 425 36.51 9.25 -1.82
N MET A 426 37.10 9.87 -2.85
CA MET A 426 36.70 11.20 -3.33
C MET A 426 35.71 11.04 -4.49
N GLY A 427 34.98 12.09 -4.84
CA GLY A 427 34.05 12.05 -5.98
C GLY A 427 32.80 12.89 -5.78
N PRO A 428 31.87 12.92 -6.75
CA PRO A 428 31.89 12.10 -7.97
C PRO A 428 32.96 12.52 -9.01
N THR A 429 33.49 13.74 -8.95
CA THR A 429 34.50 14.24 -9.89
C THR A 429 35.95 14.09 -9.38
N GLY A 430 36.92 14.24 -10.28
CA GLY A 430 38.36 14.28 -9.96
C GLY A 430 39.13 12.97 -10.18
N GLU A 431 40.45 13.03 -9.99
CA GLU A 431 41.38 11.90 -10.21
C GLU A 431 41.08 10.72 -9.27
N GLN A 432 40.92 11.02 -7.97
CA GLN A 432 40.51 10.07 -6.93
C GLN A 432 38.97 9.88 -6.89
N GLY A 433 38.25 10.39 -7.90
CA GLY A 433 36.79 10.39 -8.00
C GLY A 433 36.19 9.01 -8.27
N PHE A 434 35.05 8.69 -7.66
CA PHE A 434 34.29 7.47 -7.93
C PHE A 434 33.30 7.57 -9.11
N ASP A 435 33.00 6.43 -9.74
CA ASP A 435 32.00 6.29 -10.80
C ASP A 435 30.75 5.56 -10.23
N HIS A 436 29.63 6.29 -10.05
CA HIS A 436 28.36 5.74 -9.55
C HIS A 436 27.34 5.54 -10.68
N ASP A 437 26.28 4.77 -10.42
CA ASP A 437 25.24 4.41 -11.40
C ASP A 437 23.89 5.12 -11.15
N GLY A 438 23.64 5.53 -9.91
CA GLY A 438 22.44 6.29 -9.52
C GLY A 438 22.54 6.92 -8.13
N GLY A 439 21.42 7.44 -7.64
CA GLY A 439 21.28 8.01 -6.30
C GLY A 439 19.83 8.15 -5.84
N GLU A 440 19.66 8.20 -4.52
CA GLU A 440 18.43 8.48 -3.79
C GLU A 440 18.67 9.69 -2.90
N SER A 441 17.77 10.67 -2.91
CA SER A 441 17.89 11.88 -2.09
C SER A 441 16.67 12.08 -1.20
N ILE A 442 16.92 12.60 0.01
CA ILE A 442 15.93 12.81 1.06
C ILE A 442 16.14 14.22 1.60
N PHE A 443 15.10 15.05 1.61
CA PHE A 443 15.25 16.46 1.98
C PHE A 443 14.09 17.00 2.82
N SER A 444 14.42 17.96 3.69
CA SER A 444 13.46 18.67 4.53
C SER A 444 12.57 19.59 3.68
N LEU A 445 11.27 19.33 3.73
CA LEU A 445 10.23 20.27 3.33
C LEU A 445 10.12 21.41 4.35
N PRO A 446 9.54 22.58 4.00
CA PRO A 446 9.52 23.74 4.91
C PRO A 446 8.77 23.49 6.23
N ASN A 447 7.88 22.50 6.29
CA ASN A 447 7.17 22.08 7.51
C ASN A 447 7.95 21.09 8.40
N GLY A 448 9.15 20.66 7.97
CA GLY A 448 9.99 19.67 8.64
C GLY A 448 9.66 18.21 8.34
N PHE A 449 8.73 17.92 7.42
CA PHE A 449 8.55 16.58 6.86
C PHE A 449 9.62 16.30 5.79
N HIS A 450 9.72 15.05 5.35
CA HIS A 450 10.65 14.67 4.28
C HIS A 450 9.94 14.43 2.96
N ALA A 451 10.60 14.87 1.88
CA ALA A 451 10.37 14.44 0.51
C ALA A 451 11.60 13.67 0.00
N TYR A 452 11.36 12.92 -1.08
CA TYR A 452 12.26 11.91 -1.64
C TYR A 452 12.40 12.07 -3.15
N TYR A 453 13.56 11.71 -3.68
CA TYR A 453 13.94 11.81 -5.09
C TYR A 453 14.81 10.61 -5.49
N LEU A 454 14.72 10.15 -6.74
CA LEU A 454 15.58 9.10 -7.31
C LEU A 454 16.10 9.57 -8.67
N ASN A 455 17.37 9.29 -8.97
CA ASN A 455 17.97 9.58 -10.27
C ASN A 455 19.04 8.57 -10.72
N THR A 456 19.30 8.57 -12.02
CA THR A 456 20.50 7.99 -12.65
C THR A 456 21.74 8.85 -12.39
N ALA A 457 22.94 8.34 -12.72
CA ALA A 457 24.21 9.05 -12.49
C ALA A 457 24.34 10.41 -13.20
N ASP A 458 23.74 10.57 -14.38
CA ASP A 458 23.66 11.86 -15.09
C ASP A 458 22.70 12.88 -14.45
N GLY A 459 21.95 12.45 -13.42
CA GLY A 459 21.02 13.28 -12.65
C GLY A 459 19.58 13.24 -13.13
N LYS A 460 19.25 12.50 -14.21
CA LYS A 460 17.86 12.38 -14.69
C LYS A 460 16.98 11.66 -13.66
N ARG A 461 15.80 12.24 -13.37
CA ARG A 461 14.78 11.66 -12.48
C ARG A 461 14.30 10.30 -12.98
N ILE A 462 14.05 9.38 -12.04
CA ILE A 462 13.40 8.09 -12.28
C ILE A 462 12.27 7.80 -11.27
N ASP A 463 11.29 7.01 -11.71
CA ASP A 463 10.15 6.57 -10.89
C ASP A 463 10.50 5.38 -9.98
N LYS A 464 11.34 4.49 -10.51
CA LYS A 464 11.78 3.25 -9.86
C LYS A 464 13.28 3.06 -10.03
N GLY A 465 13.96 2.68 -8.97
CA GLY A 465 15.38 2.30 -9.00
C GLY A 465 15.61 0.94 -9.69
N PRO A 466 16.70 0.75 -10.47
CA PRO A 466 17.02 -0.53 -11.11
C PRO A 466 17.31 -1.62 -10.07
N THR A 467 16.66 -2.78 -10.21
CA THR A 467 16.67 -3.87 -9.22
C THR A 467 17.99 -4.66 -9.17
N GLU A 468 18.90 -4.39 -10.10
CA GLU A 468 20.29 -4.85 -10.11
C GLU A 468 21.22 -3.96 -9.28
N ILE A 469 20.80 -2.74 -8.94
CA ILE A 469 21.52 -1.78 -8.09
C ILE A 469 20.89 -1.74 -6.69
N VAL A 470 19.60 -1.44 -6.60
CA VAL A 470 18.87 -1.19 -5.34
C VAL A 470 17.59 -2.01 -5.24
N ARG A 471 17.23 -2.50 -4.04
CA ARG A 471 16.05 -3.34 -3.83
C ARG A 471 15.23 -2.95 -2.60
N ASP A 472 13.92 -2.92 -2.78
CA ASP A 472 12.94 -2.88 -1.68
C ASP A 472 12.34 -4.29 -1.50
N VAL A 473 12.77 -5.00 -0.46
CA VAL A 473 12.34 -6.37 -0.17
C VAL A 473 10.93 -6.47 0.45
N SER A 474 10.24 -5.35 0.68
CA SER A 474 8.83 -5.31 1.09
C SER A 474 7.84 -5.33 -0.09
N ARG A 475 8.37 -5.01 -1.29
CA ARG A 475 7.64 -4.90 -2.56
C ARG A 475 7.87 -6.16 -3.40
N LYS A 476 6.84 -6.60 -4.14
CA LYS A 476 6.85 -7.89 -4.86
C LYS A 476 7.74 -7.88 -6.12
N ASP A 477 7.87 -6.72 -6.76
CA ASP A 477 8.75 -6.48 -7.91
C ASP A 477 10.19 -6.12 -7.48
N PHE A 478 10.45 -6.08 -6.17
CA PHE A 478 11.70 -5.62 -5.54
C PHE A 478 12.14 -4.19 -5.87
N ALA A 479 11.31 -3.40 -6.56
CA ALA A 479 11.72 -2.10 -7.08
C ALA A 479 11.50 -0.99 -6.04
N VAL A 480 12.58 -0.29 -5.69
CA VAL A 480 12.52 0.94 -4.90
C VAL A 480 11.71 1.97 -5.70
N THR A 481 10.48 2.23 -5.29
CA THR A 481 9.57 3.16 -5.95
C THR A 481 9.61 4.49 -5.21
N ASN A 482 9.93 5.56 -5.94
CA ASN A 482 10.10 6.91 -5.39
C ASN A 482 8.83 7.33 -4.59
N GLY A 483 9.01 8.05 -3.49
CA GLY A 483 7.95 8.31 -2.52
C GLY A 483 7.70 7.08 -1.63
N ILE A 484 6.86 6.13 -2.05
CA ILE A 484 6.31 5.06 -1.20
C ILE A 484 7.37 4.15 -0.54
N SER A 485 8.36 3.66 -1.30
CA SER A 485 9.43 2.81 -0.74
C SER A 485 10.30 3.59 0.24
N CYS A 486 10.60 4.84 -0.11
CA CYS A 486 11.41 5.73 0.71
C CYS A 486 10.67 6.08 2.02
N LEU A 487 9.36 6.37 1.97
CA LEU A 487 8.49 6.57 3.13
C LEU A 487 8.47 5.37 4.08
N GLY A 488 8.57 4.15 3.56
CA GLY A 488 8.61 2.90 4.33
C GLY A 488 9.99 2.59 4.91
N CYS A 489 11.07 2.87 4.16
CA CYS A 489 12.45 2.73 4.64
C CYS A 489 12.86 3.83 5.64
N HIS A 490 12.27 5.02 5.54
CA HIS A 490 12.50 6.17 6.41
C HIS A 490 11.32 6.41 7.35
N ASP A 491 10.75 5.32 7.85
CA ASP A 491 9.59 5.31 8.74
C ASP A 491 9.85 6.01 10.09
N GLN A 492 11.11 6.14 10.52
CA GLN A 492 11.59 6.90 11.68
C GLN A 492 12.46 8.13 11.29
N GLY A 493 12.37 8.61 10.04
CA GLY A 493 13.20 9.69 9.52
C GLY A 493 14.49 9.19 8.85
N ILE A 494 15.58 9.98 8.88
CA ILE A 494 16.87 9.58 8.30
C ILE A 494 17.37 8.31 9.02
N ARG A 495 17.81 7.29 8.28
CA ARG A 495 18.30 6.03 8.88
C ARG A 495 19.70 6.21 9.46
N LYS A 496 19.99 5.51 10.56
CA LYS A 496 21.36 5.42 11.08
C LYS A 496 22.28 4.75 10.06
N ALA A 497 23.53 5.20 10.02
CA ALA A 497 24.61 4.64 9.22
C ALA A 497 25.92 4.77 10.01
N LYS A 498 26.88 3.89 9.69
CA LYS A 498 28.26 3.96 10.14
C LYS A 498 29.15 4.19 8.92
N ASP A 499 30.22 4.95 9.08
CA ASP A 499 31.27 5.06 8.08
C ASP A 499 32.35 3.98 8.29
N ASP A 500 32.77 3.36 7.19
CA ASP A 500 33.92 2.45 7.12
C ASP A 500 35.12 3.10 6.39
N VAL A 501 34.92 4.23 5.67
CA VAL A 501 35.90 4.81 4.73
C VAL A 501 36.98 5.63 5.44
N ARG A 502 36.63 6.48 6.42
CA ARG A 502 37.55 7.34 7.16
C ARG A 502 38.70 6.55 7.76
N ASP A 503 38.38 5.50 8.52
CA ASP A 503 39.39 4.70 9.21
C ASP A 503 40.28 3.93 8.22
N HIS A 504 39.69 3.36 7.16
CA HIS A 504 40.44 2.68 6.10
C HIS A 504 41.46 3.62 5.42
N VAL A 505 41.02 4.81 5.01
CA VAL A 505 41.86 5.76 4.26
C VAL A 505 42.90 6.44 5.16
N VAL A 506 42.57 6.71 6.42
CA VAL A 506 43.46 7.40 7.36
C VAL A 506 44.53 6.48 7.95
N ALA A 507 44.24 5.20 8.16
CA ALA A 507 45.20 4.25 8.75
C ALA A 507 46.40 3.94 7.84
N THR A 508 46.25 4.03 6.51
CA THR A 508 47.29 3.67 5.54
C THR A 508 48.04 4.89 4.98
N ARG A 509 49.30 4.67 4.56
CA ARG A 509 50.09 5.67 3.80
C ARG A 509 49.96 5.53 2.28
N SER A 510 49.17 4.57 1.77
CA SER A 510 48.99 4.34 0.31
C SER A 510 48.24 5.48 -0.38
N PHE A 511 47.32 6.17 0.30
CA PHE A 511 46.66 7.36 -0.24
C PHE A 511 47.55 8.60 -0.11
N PRO A 512 47.55 9.53 -1.10
CA PRO A 512 48.20 10.84 -0.97
C PRO A 512 47.79 11.60 0.30
N LYS A 513 48.69 12.42 0.86
CA LYS A 513 48.38 13.18 2.10
C LYS A 513 47.11 14.02 1.94
N ALA A 514 46.99 14.74 0.81
CA ALA A 514 45.81 15.55 0.49
C ALA A 514 44.51 14.73 0.48
N THR A 515 44.50 13.50 -0.06
CA THR A 515 43.34 12.60 0.00
C THR A 515 42.97 12.26 1.43
N ARG A 516 43.94 11.93 2.29
CA ARG A 516 43.70 11.59 3.70
C ARG A 516 43.23 12.81 4.52
N ASP A 517 43.75 13.99 4.22
CA ASP A 517 43.30 15.23 4.87
C ASP A 517 41.87 15.60 4.40
N ALA A 518 41.57 15.47 3.11
CA ALA A 518 40.24 15.73 2.54
C ALA A 518 39.19 14.74 3.06
N VAL A 519 39.52 13.44 3.17
CA VAL A 519 38.65 12.45 3.80
C VAL A 519 38.41 12.78 5.28
N LYS A 520 39.42 13.25 6.02
CA LYS A 520 39.23 13.69 7.42
C LYS A 520 38.26 14.86 7.59
N ALA A 521 38.10 15.69 6.56
CA ALA A 521 37.18 16.82 6.54
C ALA A 521 35.76 16.44 6.05
N LEU A 522 35.66 15.64 4.98
CA LEU A 522 34.36 15.21 4.43
C LEU A 522 33.69 14.09 5.23
N TYR A 523 34.43 13.13 5.76
CA TYR A 523 33.88 11.99 6.49
C TYR A 523 34.12 12.24 7.99
N PRO A 524 33.17 12.77 8.77
CA PRO A 524 33.39 13.05 10.19
C PRO A 524 33.59 11.76 11.02
N ASP A 525 34.05 11.91 12.27
CA ASP A 525 34.08 10.81 13.22
C ASP A 525 32.69 10.25 13.55
N ALA A 526 32.66 9.01 14.07
CA ALA A 526 31.43 8.27 14.33
C ALA A 526 30.47 8.99 15.29
N GLU A 527 30.96 9.65 16.35
CA GLU A 527 30.12 10.39 17.30
C GLU A 527 29.54 11.65 16.68
N THR A 528 30.31 12.38 15.86
CA THR A 528 29.81 13.54 15.12
C THR A 528 28.78 13.16 14.07
N MET A 529 29.00 12.08 13.30
CA MET A 529 28.01 11.54 12.36
C MET A 529 26.75 11.05 13.10
N LYS A 530 26.91 10.31 14.20
CA LYS A 530 25.80 9.83 15.04
C LYS A 530 24.95 11.00 15.55
N ARG A 531 25.58 12.06 16.08
CA ARG A 531 24.90 13.28 16.56
C ARG A 531 24.07 13.94 15.47
N MET A 532 24.64 14.16 14.28
CA MET A 532 23.89 14.71 13.13
C MET A 532 22.67 13.85 12.77
N LEU A 533 22.85 12.52 12.78
CA LEU A 533 21.76 11.56 12.53
C LEU A 533 20.72 11.49 13.67
N ASP A 534 21.07 11.85 14.91
CA ASP A 534 20.14 12.00 16.05
C ASP A 534 19.33 13.30 15.91
N GLU A 535 19.99 14.41 15.56
CA GLU A 535 19.38 15.73 15.34
C GLU A 535 18.39 15.73 14.17
N ASP A 536 18.75 15.10 13.04
CA ASP A 536 17.90 15.02 11.84
C ASP A 536 16.65 14.16 12.09
N GLN A 537 16.80 13.03 12.80
CA GLN A 537 15.65 12.21 13.25
C GLN A 537 14.77 12.97 14.24
N GLY A 538 15.36 13.67 15.21
CA GLY A 538 14.64 14.47 16.21
C GLY A 538 13.81 15.59 15.56
N THR A 539 14.36 16.25 14.55
CA THR A 539 13.70 17.33 13.78
C THR A 539 12.47 16.81 13.04
N TRP A 540 12.60 15.70 12.32
CA TRP A 540 11.48 15.03 11.64
C TRP A 540 10.40 14.54 12.62
N ALA A 541 10.82 13.91 13.73
CA ALA A 541 9.91 13.44 14.76
C ALA A 541 9.17 14.59 15.48
N ALA A 542 9.77 15.77 15.57
CA ALA A 542 9.12 16.98 16.06
C ALA A 542 8.06 17.50 15.06
N ALA A 543 8.34 17.48 13.75
CA ALA A 543 7.36 17.86 12.72
C ALA A 543 6.11 16.95 12.74
N MET A 544 6.32 15.64 12.80
CA MET A 544 5.24 14.65 13.01
C MET A 544 4.38 14.97 14.25
N LYS A 545 5.03 15.28 15.39
CA LYS A 545 4.31 15.64 16.63
C LYS A 545 3.51 16.95 16.50
N ARG A 546 4.04 17.98 15.83
CA ARG A 546 3.30 19.24 15.56
C ARG A 546 2.01 19.02 14.78
N ALA A 547 2.00 18.03 13.87
CA ALA A 547 0.83 17.63 13.08
C ALA A 547 -0.20 16.77 13.86
N GLY A 548 0.08 16.43 15.13
CA GLY A 548 -0.75 15.54 15.94
C GLY A 548 -0.53 14.04 15.66
N LEU A 549 0.61 13.68 15.06
CA LEU A 549 0.96 12.32 14.65
C LEU A 549 1.93 11.67 15.65
N ASP A 550 1.84 10.35 15.77
CA ASP A 550 2.79 9.54 16.55
C ASP A 550 3.88 9.02 15.60
N PRO A 551 5.14 9.46 15.72
CA PRO A 551 6.23 9.05 14.82
C PRO A 551 6.47 7.53 14.80
N ARG A 552 6.05 6.80 15.84
CA ARG A 552 6.29 5.35 16.00
C ARG A 552 5.07 4.50 15.61
N LEU A 553 3.96 5.11 15.19
CA LEU A 553 2.73 4.39 14.90
C LEU A 553 2.84 3.56 13.62
N LYS A 554 2.59 2.25 13.76
CA LYS A 554 2.68 1.22 12.72
C LYS A 554 1.49 0.28 12.79
N LEU A 555 1.13 -0.35 11.67
CA LEU A 555 0.17 -1.47 11.63
C LEU A 555 0.92 -2.76 11.34
N ASN A 556 0.91 -3.72 12.28
CA ASN A 556 1.58 -5.02 12.16
C ASN A 556 3.05 -4.89 11.69
N GLY A 557 3.78 -3.92 12.24
CA GLY A 557 5.17 -3.60 11.88
C GLY A 557 5.36 -2.70 10.66
N VAL A 558 4.33 -2.49 9.84
CA VAL A 558 4.36 -1.67 8.62
C VAL A 558 4.12 -0.19 8.93
N GLU A 559 4.87 0.68 8.26
CA GLU A 559 4.73 2.14 8.30
C GLU A 559 3.32 2.59 7.84
N MET A 560 2.81 3.69 8.40
CA MET A 560 1.40 4.09 8.25
C MET A 560 0.94 4.35 6.80
N VAL A 561 1.71 5.08 5.97
CA VAL A 561 1.35 5.34 4.55
C VAL A 561 1.44 4.06 3.73
N ASN A 562 2.44 3.23 3.99
CA ASN A 562 2.56 1.91 3.38
C ASN A 562 1.43 0.97 3.79
N ALA A 563 0.98 0.98 5.04
CA ALA A 563 -0.11 0.13 5.53
C ALA A 563 -1.46 0.49 4.87
N LEU A 564 -1.80 1.78 4.78
CA LEU A 564 -3.01 2.24 4.09
C LEU A 564 -2.91 2.04 2.56
N SER A 565 -1.72 2.23 1.99
CA SER A 565 -1.48 1.98 0.57
C SER A 565 -1.55 0.49 0.19
N ASP A 566 -1.01 -0.41 1.01
CA ASP A 566 -1.01 -1.85 0.76
C ASP A 566 -2.42 -2.42 0.96
N LEU A 567 -3.25 -1.82 1.81
CA LEU A 567 -4.68 -2.15 1.89
C LEU A 567 -5.35 -1.94 0.53
N TYR A 568 -5.21 -0.76 -0.08
CA TYR A 568 -5.78 -0.49 -1.41
C TYR A 568 -5.20 -1.40 -2.50
N GLU A 569 -3.87 -1.55 -2.52
CA GLU A 569 -3.14 -2.29 -3.57
C GLU A 569 -3.32 -3.81 -3.51
N ARG A 570 -3.42 -4.39 -2.29
CA ARG A 570 -3.34 -5.85 -2.08
C ARG A 570 -4.66 -6.49 -1.63
N GLN A 571 -5.69 -5.72 -1.28
CA GLN A 571 -7.01 -6.25 -0.93
C GLN A 571 -7.85 -6.55 -2.18
N ASP A 572 -7.85 -7.81 -2.63
CA ASP A 572 -8.97 -8.33 -3.44
C ASP A 572 -10.26 -8.24 -2.60
N LEU A 573 -11.38 -7.79 -3.19
CA LEU A 573 -12.58 -7.37 -2.47
C LEU A 573 -13.48 -8.54 -2.02
N THR A 574 -14.10 -8.37 -0.86
CA THR A 574 -15.27 -9.14 -0.38
C THR A 574 -16.58 -8.46 -0.80
N MET A 575 -17.73 -9.13 -0.65
CA MET A 575 -19.05 -8.52 -0.87
C MET A 575 -19.24 -7.24 -0.04
N ARG A 576 -18.85 -7.28 1.25
CA ARG A 576 -18.91 -6.11 2.15
C ARG A 576 -17.99 -4.97 1.72
N THR A 577 -16.76 -5.29 1.31
CA THR A 577 -15.80 -4.29 0.80
C THR A 577 -16.36 -3.62 -0.45
N ALA A 578 -16.96 -4.38 -1.36
CA ALA A 578 -17.58 -3.85 -2.56
C ALA A 578 -18.80 -2.96 -2.21
N ALA A 579 -19.72 -3.42 -1.37
CA ALA A 579 -20.90 -2.66 -0.96
C ALA A 579 -20.54 -1.32 -0.29
N ALA A 580 -19.58 -1.33 0.64
CA ALA A 580 -19.07 -0.15 1.33
C ALA A 580 -18.37 0.86 0.39
N GLU A 581 -17.89 0.42 -0.77
CA GLU A 581 -17.33 1.29 -1.83
C GLU A 581 -18.39 1.80 -2.82
N PHE A 582 -19.60 1.24 -2.79
CA PHE A 582 -20.81 1.70 -3.50
C PHE A 582 -21.78 2.47 -2.59
N GLY A 583 -21.37 2.83 -1.36
CA GLY A 583 -22.19 3.59 -0.41
C GLY A 583 -23.39 2.81 0.17
N GLN A 584 -23.44 1.49 0.02
CA GLN A 584 -24.59 0.64 0.36
C GLN A 584 -24.29 -0.43 1.42
N LEU A 585 -25.32 -0.91 2.12
CA LEU A 585 -25.20 -2.08 2.99
C LEU A 585 -25.03 -3.37 2.17
N GLU A 586 -24.41 -4.39 2.79
CA GLU A 586 -24.05 -5.65 2.11
C GLU A 586 -25.25 -6.40 1.50
N GLY A 587 -26.45 -6.25 2.09
CA GLY A 587 -27.69 -6.80 1.56
C GLY A 587 -28.25 -6.01 0.37
N GLU A 588 -28.29 -4.68 0.51
CA GLU A 588 -28.81 -3.75 -0.51
C GLU A 588 -28.04 -3.86 -1.82
N PHE A 589 -26.70 -3.77 -1.74
CA PHE A 589 -25.81 -3.92 -2.89
C PHE A 589 -25.95 -5.30 -3.55
N LYS A 590 -26.08 -6.35 -2.75
CA LYS A 590 -26.29 -7.72 -3.24
C LYS A 590 -27.59 -7.87 -4.01
N ASP A 591 -28.68 -7.23 -3.57
CA ASP A 591 -29.98 -7.31 -4.24
C ASP A 591 -30.05 -6.35 -5.44
N ALA A 592 -29.42 -5.18 -5.38
CA ALA A 592 -29.28 -4.24 -6.50
C ALA A 592 -28.48 -4.85 -7.67
N LEU A 593 -27.31 -5.46 -7.39
CA LEU A 593 -26.58 -6.27 -8.38
C LEU A 593 -27.40 -7.45 -8.92
N GLY A 594 -28.37 -7.94 -8.13
CA GLY A 594 -29.31 -8.99 -8.52
C GLY A 594 -30.34 -8.51 -9.53
N ALA A 595 -30.94 -7.34 -9.29
CA ALA A 595 -31.94 -6.72 -10.13
C ALA A 595 -31.35 -6.20 -11.46
N ALA A 596 -30.15 -5.62 -11.44
CA ALA A 596 -29.45 -5.09 -12.60
C ALA A 596 -29.10 -6.15 -13.67
N GLY A 597 -28.94 -7.42 -13.28
CA GLY A 597 -28.61 -8.50 -14.20
C GLY A 597 -27.21 -8.36 -14.83
N GLY A 598 -27.02 -8.89 -16.03
CA GLY A 598 -25.80 -8.65 -16.83
C GLY A 598 -24.46 -8.84 -16.10
N GLU A 599 -23.56 -7.86 -16.23
CA GLU A 599 -22.25 -7.87 -15.56
C GLU A 599 -22.34 -7.58 -14.06
N ALA A 600 -23.39 -6.89 -13.59
CA ALA A 600 -23.68 -6.70 -12.17
C ALA A 600 -23.97 -8.05 -11.47
N PHE A 601 -24.81 -8.89 -12.07
CA PHE A 601 -25.08 -10.24 -11.56
C PHE A 601 -23.85 -11.15 -11.63
N ALA A 602 -23.00 -10.99 -12.64
CA ALA A 602 -21.71 -11.67 -12.71
C ALA A 602 -20.76 -11.23 -11.59
N LEU A 603 -20.74 -9.94 -11.23
CA LEU A 603 -20.01 -9.44 -10.07
C LEU A 603 -20.57 -10.02 -8.77
N LYS A 604 -21.90 -9.96 -8.56
CA LYS A 604 -22.59 -10.57 -7.40
C LYS A 604 -22.19 -12.03 -7.21
N ARG A 605 -22.27 -12.84 -8.27
CA ARG A 605 -21.92 -14.27 -8.19
C ARG A 605 -20.45 -14.49 -7.85
N ARG A 606 -19.53 -13.66 -8.35
CA ARG A 606 -18.11 -13.75 -7.97
C ARG A 606 -17.87 -13.39 -6.51
N LEU A 607 -18.50 -12.31 -6.01
CA LEU A 607 -18.41 -11.90 -4.61
C LEU A 607 -19.08 -12.91 -3.65
N GLU A 608 -20.13 -13.61 -4.09
CA GLU A 608 -20.75 -14.72 -3.34
C GLU A 608 -19.89 -16.01 -3.31
N GLN A 609 -18.89 -16.14 -4.20
CA GLN A 609 -18.12 -17.38 -4.39
C GLN A 609 -16.63 -17.24 -4.10
N GLY A 610 -16.12 -16.04 -3.85
CA GLY A 610 -14.72 -15.75 -3.59
C GLY A 610 -14.43 -14.25 -3.56
N LEU A 611 -13.18 -13.89 -3.79
CA LEU A 611 -12.77 -12.49 -3.89
C LEU A 611 -12.87 -11.97 -5.33
N VAL A 612 -13.08 -10.67 -5.47
CA VAL A 612 -12.98 -9.97 -6.76
C VAL A 612 -11.75 -9.09 -6.77
N PRO A 613 -10.82 -9.27 -7.72
CA PRO A 613 -9.63 -8.45 -7.79
C PRO A 613 -9.86 -6.95 -7.88
N ARG A 614 -9.04 -6.17 -7.19
CA ARG A 614 -9.08 -4.70 -7.14
C ARG A 614 -9.04 -4.05 -8.53
N ASP A 615 -8.11 -4.50 -9.36
CA ASP A 615 -7.95 -4.10 -10.77
C ASP A 615 -9.22 -4.38 -11.61
N HIS A 616 -9.82 -5.55 -11.44
CA HIS A 616 -11.07 -5.90 -12.12
C HIS A 616 -12.28 -5.13 -11.59
N PHE A 617 -12.33 -4.85 -10.28
CA PHE A 617 -13.43 -4.10 -9.66
C PHE A 617 -13.43 -2.64 -10.10
N GLU A 618 -12.27 -1.97 -10.04
CA GLU A 618 -12.08 -0.60 -10.50
C GLU A 618 -12.47 -0.44 -11.98
N ALA A 619 -12.09 -1.41 -12.83
CA ALA A 619 -12.40 -1.41 -14.26
C ALA A 619 -13.90 -1.51 -14.62
N ILE A 620 -14.76 -1.93 -13.69
CA ILE A 620 -16.23 -2.00 -13.89
C ILE A 620 -17.01 -1.03 -12.98
N PHE A 621 -16.36 -0.40 -12.00
CA PHE A 621 -17.01 0.43 -10.98
C PHE A 621 -17.93 1.50 -11.58
N ALA A 622 -17.37 2.39 -12.40
CA ALA A 622 -18.13 3.47 -13.03
C ALA A 622 -19.27 2.96 -13.93
N THR A 623 -19.07 1.84 -14.63
CA THR A 623 -20.09 1.20 -15.47
C THR A 623 -21.27 0.71 -14.64
N LEU A 624 -21.05 0.26 -13.41
CA LEU A 624 -22.06 -0.31 -12.52
C LEU A 624 -22.78 0.71 -11.64
N ILE A 625 -22.17 1.87 -11.34
CA ILE A 625 -22.78 2.93 -10.50
C ILE A 625 -24.24 3.24 -10.89
N PRO A 626 -24.58 3.61 -12.15
CA PRO A 626 -25.96 3.89 -12.56
C PRO A 626 -26.79 2.63 -12.86
N GLN A 627 -26.29 1.43 -12.50
CA GLN A 627 -27.03 0.17 -12.58
C GLN A 627 -27.47 -0.33 -11.20
N VAL A 628 -26.78 0.07 -10.12
CA VAL A 628 -27.02 -0.42 -8.76
C VAL A 628 -27.23 0.67 -7.72
N THR A 629 -27.09 1.94 -8.10
CA THR A 629 -27.34 3.13 -7.29
C THR A 629 -28.05 4.20 -8.13
N GLU A 630 -28.68 5.18 -7.48
CA GLU A 630 -29.22 6.37 -8.16
C GLU A 630 -28.12 7.42 -8.49
N ALA A 631 -26.85 7.14 -8.17
CA ALA A 631 -25.75 8.07 -8.38
C ALA A 631 -25.27 8.13 -9.84
N GLU A 632 -24.79 9.29 -10.26
CA GLU A 632 -24.19 9.52 -11.58
C GLU A 632 -22.66 9.39 -11.54
N VAL A 633 -22.06 8.97 -12.66
CA VAL A 633 -20.59 9.01 -12.84
C VAL A 633 -20.12 10.42 -13.16
N LEU A 634 -19.21 10.97 -12.34
CA LEU A 634 -18.58 12.25 -12.63
C LEU A 634 -17.36 12.09 -13.54
N THR A 635 -17.41 12.75 -14.70
CA THR A 635 -16.25 12.91 -15.60
C THR A 635 -15.26 13.95 -15.03
N VAL A 636 -14.60 13.57 -13.93
CA VAL A 636 -13.64 14.40 -13.20
C VAL A 636 -12.46 14.85 -14.07
N ALA A 637 -11.86 13.95 -14.86
CA ALA A 637 -10.72 14.25 -15.72
C ALA A 637 -10.94 15.38 -16.74
N ALA A 638 -12.17 15.58 -17.22
CA ALA A 638 -12.49 16.64 -18.18
C ALA A 638 -12.47 18.06 -17.57
N ALA A 639 -12.22 18.21 -16.26
CA ALA A 639 -12.07 19.53 -15.63
C ALA A 639 -10.70 20.19 -15.86
N ALA A 640 -9.64 19.42 -16.17
CA ALA A 640 -8.29 19.94 -16.30
C ALA A 640 -8.08 20.85 -17.53
N ALA A 641 -8.94 20.74 -18.56
CA ALA A 641 -8.72 21.33 -19.87
C ALA A 641 -9.03 22.84 -19.99
N THR A 642 -9.24 23.57 -18.89
CA THR A 642 -9.63 25.00 -18.90
C THR A 642 -8.47 25.97 -18.68
N THR A 643 -7.25 25.49 -18.45
CA THR A 643 -6.01 26.30 -18.42
C THR A 643 -4.92 25.65 -19.25
N GLU A 644 -4.13 26.44 -19.99
CA GLU A 644 -3.15 25.91 -20.96
C GLU A 644 -2.04 25.06 -20.30
N GLU A 645 -1.68 25.35 -19.04
CA GLU A 645 -0.67 24.59 -18.29
C GLU A 645 -1.15 23.18 -17.86
N ALA A 646 -2.46 22.91 -17.82
CA ALA A 646 -3.05 21.65 -17.38
C ALA A 646 -3.44 20.70 -18.54
N THR A 647 -2.88 20.92 -19.73
CA THR A 647 -3.32 20.31 -21.00
C THR A 647 -2.81 18.89 -21.29
N LYS A 648 -2.14 18.22 -20.35
CA LYS A 648 -1.76 16.80 -20.49
C LYS A 648 -2.30 15.97 -19.32
N PRO A 649 -3.05 14.88 -19.58
CA PRO A 649 -3.30 13.85 -18.58
C PRO A 649 -1.97 13.33 -18.05
N ILE A 650 -1.89 13.07 -16.74
CA ILE A 650 -0.72 12.41 -16.16
C ILE A 650 -0.69 10.96 -16.64
N GLU A 651 0.19 10.68 -17.60
CA GLU A 651 0.53 9.32 -17.98
C GLU A 651 1.27 8.62 -16.83
N GLY A 652 1.08 7.31 -16.69
CA GLY A 652 1.83 6.51 -15.72
C GLY A 652 1.39 6.61 -14.25
N VAL A 653 0.25 7.25 -13.91
CA VAL A 653 -0.30 7.14 -12.54
C VAL A 653 -0.47 5.68 -12.16
N ALA A 654 -0.01 5.33 -10.95
CA ALA A 654 -0.11 4.00 -10.40
C ALA A 654 -1.56 3.46 -10.44
N LYS A 655 -1.70 2.23 -10.94
CA LYS A 655 -2.95 1.45 -10.92
C LYS A 655 -2.74 0.15 -10.15
N PRO A 656 -3.78 -0.43 -9.53
CA PRO A 656 -3.70 -1.75 -8.90
C PRO A 656 -3.09 -2.79 -9.86
N ASP A 657 -2.06 -3.52 -9.40
CA ASP A 657 -1.10 -4.09 -10.34
C ASP A 657 -1.51 -5.45 -10.92
N ALA A 658 -2.28 -5.40 -12.01
CA ALA A 658 -2.62 -6.55 -12.84
C ALA A 658 -1.38 -7.28 -13.41
N LYS A 659 -0.23 -6.60 -13.58
CA LYS A 659 0.97 -7.20 -14.20
C LYS A 659 1.65 -8.19 -13.27
N ASP A 660 1.41 -8.12 -11.97
CA ASP A 660 2.05 -9.03 -11.02
C ASP A 660 1.37 -10.41 -10.96
N ARG A 661 0.22 -10.59 -11.64
CA ARG A 661 -0.25 -11.92 -12.06
C ARG A 661 0.65 -12.48 -13.16
N LEU A 662 1.04 -11.64 -14.13
CA LEU A 662 1.85 -12.01 -15.30
C LEU A 662 3.33 -12.30 -14.98
N SER A 663 3.86 -11.82 -13.85
CA SER A 663 5.23 -12.14 -13.38
C SER A 663 5.39 -13.63 -13.09
N SER A 664 4.40 -14.23 -12.41
CA SER A 664 4.23 -15.69 -12.24
C SER A 664 3.80 -16.44 -13.51
N GLY A 665 3.52 -15.70 -14.60
CA GLY A 665 2.90 -16.22 -15.83
C GLY A 665 1.39 -16.42 -15.76
N SER A 666 0.75 -16.28 -14.60
CA SER A 666 -0.72 -16.34 -14.51
C SER A 666 -1.38 -15.12 -15.18
N PHE A 667 -2.64 -15.29 -15.57
CA PHE A 667 -3.51 -14.24 -16.09
C PHE A 667 -4.89 -14.42 -15.47
N HIS A 668 -5.72 -13.38 -15.40
CA HIS A 668 -7.00 -13.51 -14.71
C HIS A 668 -7.95 -14.45 -15.44
N LEU A 669 -8.63 -15.26 -14.63
CA LEU A 669 -9.63 -16.21 -15.06
C LEU A 669 -10.80 -16.06 -14.10
N ALA A 670 -11.88 -15.44 -14.57
CA ALA A 670 -13.14 -15.39 -13.85
C ALA A 670 -13.90 -16.70 -14.09
N LEU A 671 -14.45 -17.26 -13.02
CA LEU A 671 -15.37 -18.39 -13.01
C LEU A 671 -16.51 -18.04 -12.05
N PHE A 672 -17.74 -18.33 -12.44
CA PHE A 672 -18.91 -18.26 -11.55
C PHE A 672 -19.99 -19.22 -12.03
N SER A 673 -20.94 -19.56 -11.15
CA SER A 673 -22.07 -20.43 -11.48
C SER A 673 -23.41 -19.68 -11.46
N ASP A 674 -24.43 -20.23 -12.12
CA ASP A 674 -25.76 -19.63 -12.17
C ASP A 674 -26.44 -19.59 -10.78
N LYS A 675 -26.09 -20.52 -9.87
CA LYS A 675 -26.57 -20.57 -8.49
C LYS A 675 -25.44 -20.80 -7.48
N SER A 676 -25.62 -20.23 -6.28
CA SER A 676 -24.77 -20.43 -5.10
C SER A 676 -25.11 -21.72 -4.34
N SER A 677 -26.34 -22.23 -4.52
CA SER A 677 -26.78 -23.54 -4.06
C SER A 677 -27.73 -24.17 -5.09
N TYR A 678 -27.68 -25.49 -5.19
CA TYR A 678 -28.51 -26.32 -6.06
C TYR A 678 -29.25 -27.37 -5.24
N LYS A 679 -30.32 -27.93 -5.80
CA LYS A 679 -30.92 -29.17 -5.28
C LYS A 679 -30.23 -30.40 -5.90
N VAL A 680 -30.27 -31.53 -5.21
CA VAL A 680 -29.98 -32.84 -5.82
C VAL A 680 -30.83 -33.03 -7.08
N LYS A 681 -30.20 -33.46 -8.17
CA LYS A 681 -30.74 -33.57 -9.54
C LYS A 681 -31.07 -32.25 -10.24
N GLU A 682 -30.65 -31.10 -9.71
CA GLU A 682 -30.72 -29.83 -10.42
C GLU A 682 -29.58 -29.69 -11.46
N HIS A 683 -29.79 -28.83 -12.45
CA HIS A 683 -28.81 -28.52 -13.48
C HIS A 683 -27.98 -27.30 -13.08
N ALA A 684 -26.66 -27.34 -13.31
CA ALA A 684 -25.77 -26.21 -13.08
C ALA A 684 -25.15 -25.69 -14.40
N VAL A 685 -25.02 -24.37 -14.50
CA VAL A 685 -24.35 -23.67 -15.59
C VAL A 685 -23.22 -22.82 -15.02
N PHE A 686 -22.05 -22.92 -15.64
CA PHE A 686 -20.82 -22.24 -15.25
C PHE A 686 -20.40 -21.27 -16.35
N THR A 687 -20.09 -20.03 -15.98
CA THR A 687 -19.59 -19.00 -16.92
C THR A 687 -18.11 -18.73 -16.62
N VAL A 688 -17.31 -18.64 -17.68
CA VAL A 688 -15.87 -18.37 -17.62
C VAL A 688 -15.54 -17.19 -18.54
N LYS A 689 -14.74 -16.24 -18.03
CA LYS A 689 -14.20 -15.09 -18.79
C LYS A 689 -12.70 -15.03 -18.53
N THR A 690 -11.90 -14.95 -19.59
CA THR A 690 -10.42 -14.96 -19.54
C THR A 690 -9.86 -13.70 -20.17
N GLU A 691 -8.82 -13.11 -19.59
CA GLU A 691 -8.12 -11.96 -20.19
C GLU A 691 -7.37 -12.32 -21.49
N GLN A 692 -7.00 -13.59 -21.66
CA GLN A 692 -6.06 -14.04 -22.69
C GLN A 692 -6.54 -15.30 -23.40
N ASP A 693 -6.14 -15.46 -24.66
CA ASP A 693 -6.38 -16.66 -25.46
C ASP A 693 -5.75 -17.88 -24.77
N CYS A 694 -6.57 -18.89 -24.46
CA CYS A 694 -6.13 -20.03 -23.65
C CYS A 694 -6.99 -21.29 -23.83
N PHE A 695 -6.43 -22.43 -23.44
CA PHE A 695 -7.08 -23.74 -23.43
C PHE A 695 -7.59 -24.04 -22.02
N LEU A 696 -8.92 -24.05 -21.86
CA LEU A 696 -9.61 -24.25 -20.59
C LEU A 696 -9.73 -25.75 -20.23
N THR A 697 -9.63 -26.03 -18.94
CA THR A 697 -10.06 -27.28 -18.30
C THR A 697 -10.94 -26.90 -17.10
N LEU A 698 -12.16 -27.43 -17.04
CA LEU A 698 -13.00 -27.37 -15.84
C LEU A 698 -12.97 -28.72 -15.14
N ILE A 699 -12.74 -28.71 -13.83
CA ILE A 699 -12.69 -29.90 -12.99
C ILE A 699 -13.66 -29.70 -11.83
N ASN A 700 -14.63 -30.60 -11.70
CA ASN A 700 -15.48 -30.69 -10.51
C ASN A 700 -14.79 -31.56 -9.46
N VAL A 701 -14.87 -31.17 -8.19
CA VAL A 701 -14.34 -31.88 -7.02
C VAL A 701 -15.47 -32.01 -6.00
N ASP A 702 -15.90 -33.25 -5.75
CA ASP A 702 -17.01 -33.53 -4.85
C ASP A 702 -16.61 -33.45 -3.36
N ALA A 703 -17.61 -33.54 -2.49
CA ALA A 703 -17.42 -33.49 -1.03
C ALA A 703 -16.54 -34.62 -0.46
N LYS A 704 -16.15 -35.61 -1.29
CA LYS A 704 -15.30 -36.76 -0.94
C LYS A 704 -13.90 -36.61 -1.57
N ASP A 705 -13.52 -35.39 -1.97
CA ASP A 705 -12.30 -35.01 -2.74
C ASP A 705 -12.18 -35.66 -4.13
N LYS A 706 -13.17 -36.44 -4.56
CA LYS A 706 -13.10 -37.17 -5.84
C LYS A 706 -13.42 -36.22 -6.98
N ALA A 707 -12.57 -36.21 -7.98
CA ALA A 707 -12.59 -35.21 -9.03
C ALA A 707 -12.77 -35.77 -10.43
N THR A 708 -13.46 -34.97 -11.24
CA THR A 708 -13.87 -35.29 -12.61
C THR A 708 -13.68 -34.07 -13.50
N VAL A 709 -12.95 -34.23 -14.60
CA VAL A 709 -12.84 -33.20 -15.64
C VAL A 709 -14.18 -33.14 -16.38
N ILE A 710 -14.91 -32.05 -16.15
CA ILE A 710 -16.22 -31.77 -16.75
C ILE A 710 -16.09 -31.09 -18.11
N PHE A 711 -14.98 -30.41 -18.37
CA PHE A 711 -14.63 -29.82 -19.67
C PHE A 711 -13.11 -29.83 -19.91
N PRO A 712 -12.61 -30.18 -21.10
CA PRO A 712 -13.32 -30.79 -22.22
C PRO A 712 -13.89 -32.17 -21.88
N ASN A 713 -14.98 -32.54 -22.54
CA ASN A 713 -15.68 -33.81 -22.38
C ASN A 713 -16.10 -34.41 -23.73
N LYS A 714 -16.67 -35.61 -23.73
CA LYS A 714 -17.09 -36.33 -24.94
C LYS A 714 -17.97 -35.51 -25.89
N PHE A 715 -18.88 -34.69 -25.33
CA PHE A 715 -19.85 -33.86 -26.05
C PHE A 715 -19.31 -32.48 -26.46
N GLN A 716 -18.37 -31.92 -25.69
CA GLN A 716 -17.74 -30.62 -25.92
C GLN A 716 -16.21 -30.72 -25.75
N GLN A 717 -15.52 -30.97 -26.87
CA GLN A 717 -14.06 -31.18 -26.91
C GLN A 717 -13.24 -29.93 -27.29
N LYS A 718 -13.87 -28.93 -27.93
CA LYS A 718 -13.21 -27.66 -28.31
C LYS A 718 -13.07 -26.77 -27.07
N ASN A 719 -11.89 -26.74 -26.46
CA ASN A 719 -11.62 -26.04 -25.20
C ASN A 719 -10.79 -24.74 -25.32
N PHE A 720 -10.58 -24.25 -26.54
CA PHE A 720 -9.92 -22.97 -26.76
C PHE A 720 -10.90 -21.80 -26.55
N LEU A 721 -10.57 -20.90 -25.63
CA LEU A 721 -11.28 -19.66 -25.34
C LEU A 721 -10.51 -18.48 -25.94
N LYS A 722 -11.25 -17.46 -26.38
CA LYS A 722 -10.71 -16.17 -26.80
C LYS A 722 -10.69 -15.18 -25.64
N ALA A 723 -9.66 -14.33 -25.61
CA ALA A 723 -9.56 -13.18 -24.71
C ALA A 723 -10.87 -12.37 -24.67
N ASN A 724 -11.25 -11.98 -23.45
CA ASN A 724 -12.41 -11.16 -23.09
C ASN A 724 -13.78 -11.64 -23.59
N LYS A 725 -13.90 -12.90 -24.03
CA LYS A 725 -15.18 -13.52 -24.39
C LYS A 725 -15.66 -14.47 -23.29
N GLU A 726 -16.96 -14.42 -23.00
CA GLU A 726 -17.59 -15.37 -22.10
C GLU A 726 -17.76 -16.75 -22.75
N PHE A 727 -17.52 -17.78 -21.96
CA PHE A 727 -17.77 -19.17 -22.29
C PHE A 727 -18.70 -19.78 -21.25
N GLN A 728 -19.79 -20.41 -21.69
CA GLN A 728 -20.75 -21.09 -20.82
C GLN A 728 -20.62 -22.61 -20.93
N PHE A 729 -20.66 -23.29 -19.78
CA PHE A 729 -20.58 -24.73 -19.65
C PHE A 729 -21.73 -25.26 -18.76
N PRO A 730 -22.60 -26.16 -19.25
CA PRO A 730 -22.77 -26.53 -20.66
C PRO A 730 -23.08 -25.31 -21.53
N GLY A 731 -22.72 -25.38 -22.82
CA GLY A 731 -23.06 -24.30 -23.76
C GLY A 731 -24.57 -24.25 -24.01
N LYS A 732 -25.13 -23.07 -24.33
CA LYS A 732 -26.57 -22.87 -24.56
C LYS A 732 -27.22 -23.89 -25.52
N ASN A 733 -26.46 -24.35 -26.53
CA ASN A 733 -26.88 -25.32 -27.54
C ASN A 733 -26.27 -26.72 -27.33
N ALA A 734 -25.83 -27.07 -26.12
CA ALA A 734 -25.23 -28.36 -25.83
C ALA A 734 -26.28 -29.48 -25.82
N LYS A 735 -25.94 -30.63 -26.42
CA LYS A 735 -26.81 -31.83 -26.45
C LYS A 735 -26.79 -32.65 -25.15
N PHE A 736 -26.40 -32.03 -24.03
CA PHE A 736 -26.41 -32.60 -22.69
C PHE A 736 -26.62 -31.47 -21.67
N LYS A 737 -27.12 -31.83 -20.48
CA LYS A 737 -27.14 -30.93 -19.31
C LYS A 737 -26.17 -31.48 -18.27
N PHE A 738 -25.53 -30.60 -17.50
CA PHE A 738 -24.71 -31.00 -16.36
C PHE A 738 -25.61 -30.99 -15.11
N GLN A 739 -25.71 -32.13 -14.43
CA GLN A 739 -26.68 -32.38 -13.36
C GLN A 739 -25.97 -32.91 -12.13
N LEU A 740 -26.18 -32.26 -10.98
CA LEU A 740 -25.55 -32.59 -9.70
C LEU A 740 -26.32 -33.75 -9.03
N GLN A 741 -25.61 -34.74 -8.47
CA GLN A 741 -26.23 -36.02 -8.03
C GLN A 741 -26.09 -36.28 -6.53
N ASP A 742 -24.91 -36.06 -5.96
CA ASP A 742 -24.64 -36.22 -4.53
C ASP A 742 -24.92 -34.89 -3.78
N PRO A 743 -25.54 -34.93 -2.59
CA PRO A 743 -25.60 -33.75 -1.71
C PRO A 743 -24.24 -33.48 -1.05
N GLY A 744 -23.98 -32.21 -0.72
CA GLY A 744 -22.74 -31.77 -0.07
C GLY A 744 -22.15 -30.49 -0.68
N LYS A 745 -20.88 -30.23 -0.37
CA LYS A 745 -20.14 -29.07 -0.90
C LYS A 745 -19.32 -29.47 -2.12
N GLU A 746 -19.60 -28.82 -3.24
CA GLU A 746 -18.94 -29.02 -4.53
C GLU A 746 -17.94 -27.89 -4.80
N THR A 747 -16.84 -28.20 -5.48
CA THR A 747 -15.84 -27.21 -5.92
C THR A 747 -15.56 -27.38 -7.42
N VAL A 748 -15.84 -26.35 -8.22
CA VAL A 748 -15.43 -26.33 -9.63
C VAL A 748 -14.18 -25.47 -9.78
N VAL A 749 -13.12 -26.08 -10.29
CA VAL A 749 -11.83 -25.45 -10.56
C VAL A 749 -11.68 -25.21 -12.06
N ALA A 750 -11.39 -23.97 -12.45
CA ALA A 750 -11.00 -23.63 -13.82
C ALA A 750 -9.47 -23.47 -13.92
N LEU A 751 -8.88 -24.15 -14.90
CA LEU A 751 -7.48 -24.02 -15.31
C LEU A 751 -7.48 -23.54 -16.76
N CYS A 752 -6.80 -22.44 -17.11
CA CYS A 752 -6.64 -22.04 -18.51
C CYS A 752 -5.17 -21.85 -18.84
N ARG A 753 -4.64 -22.58 -19.85
CA ARG A 753 -3.21 -22.57 -20.23
C ARG A 753 -3.00 -21.92 -21.59
N LYS A 754 -1.87 -21.25 -21.83
CA LYS A 754 -1.54 -20.76 -23.18
C LYS A 754 -1.24 -21.88 -24.18
N THR A 755 -0.72 -23.01 -23.70
CA THR A 755 -0.37 -24.18 -24.51
C THR A 755 -1.52 -25.17 -24.59
N LYS A 756 -1.68 -25.85 -25.73
CA LYS A 756 -2.68 -26.92 -25.94
C LYS A 756 -2.29 -28.25 -25.25
N ALA A 757 -1.22 -28.27 -24.48
CA ALA A 757 -0.74 -29.48 -23.82
C ALA A 757 -1.78 -30.00 -22.82
N ALA A 758 -2.14 -31.28 -22.93
CA ALA A 758 -3.00 -31.93 -21.94
C ALA A 758 -2.33 -31.82 -20.56
N SER A 759 -3.07 -31.37 -19.54
CA SER A 759 -2.51 -31.17 -18.20
C SER A 759 -1.93 -32.49 -17.69
N LYS A 760 -0.66 -32.46 -17.28
CA LYS A 760 0.16 -33.61 -16.88
C LYS A 760 -0.61 -34.54 -15.93
N GLY A 761 -1.02 -35.71 -16.43
CA GLY A 761 -1.84 -36.69 -15.71
C GLY A 761 -3.26 -36.89 -16.26
N ILE A 762 -3.87 -35.91 -16.93
CA ILE A 762 -5.20 -36.02 -17.54
C ILE A 762 -5.09 -36.78 -18.87
N LYS A 763 -5.60 -38.02 -18.91
CA LYS A 763 -5.73 -38.83 -20.13
C LYS A 763 -7.20 -39.00 -20.50
N HIS A 764 -7.68 -38.16 -21.41
CA HIS A 764 -9.05 -38.26 -21.92
C HIS A 764 -9.27 -39.54 -22.72
N ASN A 765 -10.39 -40.23 -22.47
CA ASN A 765 -10.84 -41.37 -23.27
C ASN A 765 -12.32 -41.21 -23.62
N PHE A 766 -12.59 -40.35 -24.61
CA PHE A 766 -13.95 -39.97 -25.01
C PHE A 766 -14.72 -41.07 -25.77
N SER A 767 -14.07 -42.15 -26.23
CA SER A 767 -14.80 -43.29 -26.75
C SER A 767 -15.51 -44.04 -25.61
N LYS A 768 -14.77 -44.39 -24.55
CA LYS A 768 -15.31 -45.12 -23.38
C LYS A 768 -16.12 -44.22 -22.42
N ASN A 769 -15.61 -43.06 -22.03
CA ASN A 769 -16.17 -42.25 -20.94
C ASN A 769 -16.74 -40.91 -21.41
N ALA A 770 -17.84 -40.46 -20.81
CA ALA A 770 -18.40 -39.13 -21.07
C ALA A 770 -17.52 -38.00 -20.50
N PHE A 771 -17.09 -38.16 -19.24
CA PHE A 771 -16.21 -37.26 -18.50
C PHE A 771 -14.92 -37.99 -18.09
N THR A 772 -13.88 -37.28 -17.67
CA THR A 772 -12.59 -37.91 -17.28
C THR A 772 -12.41 -37.85 -15.76
N SER A 773 -12.69 -38.96 -15.06
CA SER A 773 -12.32 -39.12 -13.65
C SER A 773 -10.80 -39.06 -13.48
N ILE A 774 -10.33 -38.37 -12.45
CA ILE A 774 -8.91 -38.24 -12.10
C ILE A 774 -8.57 -38.82 -10.72
N GLY A 775 -9.55 -39.39 -10.01
CA GLY A 775 -9.41 -39.86 -8.63
C GLY A 775 -9.52 -38.72 -7.62
N GLU A 776 -8.88 -38.86 -6.46
CA GLU A 776 -8.79 -37.81 -5.43
C GLU A 776 -8.02 -36.59 -5.98
N TYR A 777 -8.59 -35.38 -5.88
CA TYR A 777 -7.97 -34.17 -6.41
C TYR A 777 -6.64 -33.86 -5.72
N LYS A 778 -6.53 -34.05 -4.40
CA LYS A 778 -5.28 -33.84 -3.65
C LYS A 778 -4.14 -34.68 -4.22
N LYS A 779 -4.40 -35.95 -4.57
CA LYS A 779 -3.44 -36.86 -5.23
C LYS A 779 -3.22 -36.52 -6.71
N PHE A 780 -4.18 -35.90 -7.39
CA PHE A 780 -4.00 -35.44 -8.77
C PHE A 780 -3.17 -34.14 -8.86
N ALA A 781 -3.48 -33.13 -8.05
CA ALA A 781 -2.83 -31.82 -8.10
C ALA A 781 -1.33 -31.90 -7.79
N THR A 782 -0.97 -32.64 -6.74
CA THR A 782 0.41 -32.98 -6.39
C THR A 782 1.14 -33.68 -7.56
N ARG A 783 0.51 -34.68 -8.20
CA ARG A 783 1.10 -35.39 -9.35
C ARG A 783 1.17 -34.56 -10.63
N ALA A 784 0.27 -33.59 -10.81
CA ALA A 784 0.30 -32.66 -11.94
C ALA A 784 1.41 -31.60 -11.77
N ILE A 785 1.65 -31.15 -10.54
CA ILE A 785 2.74 -30.24 -10.16
C ILE A 785 4.04 -31.02 -9.92
N LYS A 786 4.44 -31.88 -10.88
CA LYS A 786 5.82 -32.40 -10.88
C LYS A 786 6.75 -31.34 -11.45
N VAL A 787 7.37 -30.55 -10.56
CA VAL A 787 8.46 -29.62 -10.85
C VAL A 787 9.65 -30.41 -11.38
N VAL A 788 9.79 -30.47 -12.71
CA VAL A 788 10.95 -31.09 -13.38
C VAL A 788 11.61 -30.01 -14.23
N PRO A 789 12.90 -29.68 -14.03
CA PRO A 789 13.57 -28.62 -14.76
C PRO A 789 14.01 -29.05 -16.17
N THR A 790 13.08 -29.52 -17.02
CA THR A 790 13.36 -29.98 -18.40
C THR A 790 13.73 -28.81 -19.33
N VAL A 791 15.02 -28.71 -19.69
CA VAL A 791 15.69 -28.03 -20.85
C VAL A 791 15.10 -26.70 -21.42
N GLU A 792 15.82 -25.58 -21.57
CA GLU A 792 17.04 -25.04 -20.94
C GLU A 792 17.27 -23.54 -21.28
N VAL A 793 17.85 -22.74 -20.35
CA VAL A 793 18.52 -21.44 -20.58
C VAL A 793 19.64 -21.31 -19.53
N LYS A 794 20.74 -20.58 -19.82
CA LYS A 794 21.87 -20.34 -18.88
C LYS A 794 21.74 -19.00 -18.14
N ASP A 795 22.36 -18.92 -16.97
CA ASP A 795 22.62 -17.70 -16.20
C ASP A 795 24.05 -17.21 -16.49
N GLU A 796 24.24 -15.92 -16.76
CA GLU A 796 25.51 -15.35 -17.24
C GLU A 796 26.51 -14.96 -16.13
N LYS A 797 26.10 -14.92 -14.85
CA LYS A 797 27.00 -14.61 -13.72
C LYS A 797 27.46 -15.85 -12.95
N THR A 798 26.76 -16.98 -13.11
CA THR A 798 27.03 -18.23 -12.36
C THR A 798 27.05 -19.50 -13.21
N GLY A 799 26.59 -19.43 -14.48
CA GLY A 799 26.34 -20.61 -15.32
C GLY A 799 25.16 -21.49 -14.85
N LYS A 800 24.49 -21.14 -13.75
CA LYS A 800 23.52 -21.98 -13.04
C LYS A 800 22.09 -21.72 -13.52
N LYS A 801 21.60 -22.62 -14.37
CA LYS A 801 20.38 -22.51 -15.19
C LYS A 801 19.09 -22.25 -14.39
N ILE A 802 18.39 -21.15 -14.67
CA ILE A 802 17.05 -20.82 -14.15
C ILE A 802 15.98 -21.07 -15.26
N LYS A 803 14.72 -21.37 -14.89
CA LYS A 803 13.61 -21.55 -15.83
C LYS A 803 12.37 -20.76 -15.43
N LYS A 804 11.65 -20.22 -16.43
CA LYS A 804 10.35 -19.55 -16.28
C LYS A 804 9.19 -20.55 -16.33
N GLN A 805 8.13 -20.27 -15.58
CA GLN A 805 6.97 -21.15 -15.39
C GLN A 805 5.99 -21.07 -16.58
N GLU A 806 5.24 -22.16 -16.86
CA GLU A 806 4.17 -22.13 -17.88
C GLU A 806 3.05 -21.16 -17.48
N ALA A 807 2.68 -20.28 -18.40
CA ALA A 807 1.65 -19.28 -18.18
C ALA A 807 0.23 -19.88 -18.13
N ALA A 808 -0.42 -19.80 -16.97
CA ALA A 808 -1.76 -20.35 -16.75
C ALA A 808 -2.60 -19.54 -15.75
N GLY A 809 -3.81 -19.15 -16.15
CA GLY A 809 -4.83 -18.64 -15.25
C GLY A 809 -5.49 -19.78 -14.46
N ARG A 810 -5.81 -19.54 -13.19
CA ARG A 810 -6.40 -20.55 -12.29
C ARG A 810 -7.33 -19.91 -11.28
N THR A 811 -8.53 -20.47 -11.14
CA THR A 811 -9.54 -20.03 -10.15
C THR A 811 -10.41 -21.23 -9.73
N ALA A 812 -11.14 -21.08 -8.63
CA ALA A 812 -12.13 -22.06 -8.19
C ALA A 812 -13.32 -21.36 -7.54
N ILE A 813 -14.50 -21.94 -7.68
CA ILE A 813 -15.72 -21.55 -6.96
C ILE A 813 -16.24 -22.74 -6.16
N LYS A 814 -17.02 -22.45 -5.12
CA LYS A 814 -17.69 -23.48 -4.31
C LYS A 814 -19.18 -23.18 -4.22
N PHE A 815 -19.98 -24.24 -4.11
CA PHE A 815 -21.44 -24.17 -3.98
C PHE A 815 -21.93 -25.39 -3.19
N LEU A 816 -23.18 -25.32 -2.71
CA LEU A 816 -23.83 -26.41 -1.99
C LEU A 816 -24.84 -27.15 -2.87
N VAL A 817 -24.99 -28.45 -2.63
CA VAL A 817 -26.03 -29.31 -3.21
C VAL A 817 -26.85 -29.88 -2.06
N ASN A 818 -28.15 -29.60 -2.07
CA ASN A 818 -29.11 -29.90 -0.99
C ASN A 818 -30.14 -30.97 -1.42
#